data_AF-A0A3N0E1H1-F1
#
_entry.id   AF-A0A3N0E1H1-F1
#
_cell.length_a   1.000
_cell.length_b   1.000
_cell.length_c   1.000
_cell.angle_alpha   90.00
_cell.angle_beta   90.00
_cell.angle_gamma   90.00
#
_symmetry.space_group_name_H-M   'P 1'
#
loop_
_entity.id
_entity.type
_entity.pdbx_description
1 polymer ?
#
loop_
_entity_poly.entity_id
_entity_poly.type
_entity_poly.pdbx_seq_one_letter_code
_entity_poly.pdbx_strand_id
1 'polypeptide(L)'
;MNKILYITFFLILCNPLLAQEGKKDRADKDYDKFAYIRASELYERLLKNGYESKDLYGKLADTYYFNARYTEALPYYSKMLDYDGETEPGYYYRYAQCLKADKKYEEADKVLDKFYTLVGYPKKDNASLLHAVETLKNGSPRYVLTDAGINTGYADFGTGFYGKDQVIFASARDTGIFVKRTHKWNQMPFLKLYTATIDSAGKLVSPEKLGGEVNSRYHQTTAVVTKDGKTMYFTRNNYRKGKFRKSEDGTNHLKIYRATYADGKWGNIEDLSINNDAYSTAHPALSPDDRNLYFVSDRPGTLGDTDIFITEILDDGSLGPVQNLGADINTPGKETFPFIDENGRIYFASNGHAGLGGLDIFAAVRDPFDQYRTVNLGSPVNSVRDDFAFIVRGDGKGFLSSNREEETGFDNIYAISEKEPLQLKAALCGLVRDSITKEPLSDAKVTLYNRDNHALNEVLTDASGNFCMSVWPFTNYNLRAGKEEYQSTEHWVDELENGEKREVVMELVRDGVQVTTGDDLTEKMGLKPIYFDFDGSGIRKISEIELGKVIEVMKQYPRLVIEVRSHTDSRGSDAYNKALSERRARATVNYIVNKGGISPDRISGKGFGETELINSCADGVSCTEEQHQQNRRSEFILMQM
;
A
#
# COMPACT_ATOMS: atom_id res chain seq x y z
N MET A 1 -23.29 -32.63 67.32
CA MET A 1 -22.18 -33.17 66.49
C MET A 1 -22.35 -32.94 64.98
N ASN A 2 -23.34 -32.15 64.51
CA ASN A 2 -23.61 -31.99 63.06
C ASN A 2 -23.25 -30.61 62.47
N LYS A 3 -22.76 -29.64 63.26
CA LYS A 3 -22.33 -28.33 62.73
C LYS A 3 -20.85 -28.27 62.34
N ILE A 4 -20.01 -29.15 62.88
CA ILE A 4 -18.57 -29.17 62.59
C ILE A 4 -18.29 -29.86 61.24
N LEU A 5 -19.09 -30.85 60.84
CA LEU A 5 -18.88 -31.61 59.60
C LEU A 5 -19.12 -30.79 58.31
N TYR A 6 -20.03 -29.80 58.35
CA TYR A 6 -20.29 -28.94 57.19
C TYR A 6 -19.19 -27.88 56.98
N ILE A 7 -18.49 -27.45 58.03
CA ILE A 7 -17.40 -26.48 57.93
C ILE A 7 -16.14 -27.14 57.36
N THR A 8 -15.85 -28.40 57.72
CA THR A 8 -14.72 -29.16 57.15
C THR A 8 -14.96 -29.57 55.70
N PHE A 9 -16.21 -29.80 55.29
CA PHE A 9 -16.54 -30.10 53.89
C PHE A 9 -16.49 -28.84 53.00
N PHE A 10 -16.82 -27.67 53.54
CA PHE A 10 -16.70 -26.37 52.84
C PHE A 10 -15.24 -25.91 52.66
N LEU A 11 -14.36 -26.26 53.61
CA LEU A 11 -12.91 -25.96 53.53
C LEU A 11 -12.16 -26.81 52.50
N ILE A 12 -12.66 -28.01 52.15
CA ILE A 12 -12.03 -28.87 51.13
C ILE A 12 -12.42 -28.45 49.70
N LEU A 13 -13.60 -27.84 49.53
CA LEU A 13 -14.09 -27.35 48.23
C LEU A 13 -13.53 -25.98 47.79
N CYS A 14 -12.90 -25.21 48.68
CA CYS A 14 -12.27 -23.92 48.34
C CYS A 14 -10.80 -24.01 47.89
N ASN A 15 -10.13 -25.15 48.08
CA ASN A 15 -8.71 -25.32 47.70
C ASN A 15 -8.42 -25.36 46.18
N PRO A 16 -9.27 -25.93 45.29
CA PRO A 16 -8.93 -25.99 43.87
C PRO A 16 -8.94 -24.61 43.18
N LEU A 17 -9.83 -23.71 43.59
CA LEU A 17 -9.93 -22.35 43.05
C LEU A 17 -8.70 -21.50 43.41
N LEU A 18 -8.32 -21.46 44.69
CA LEU A 18 -7.13 -20.74 45.16
C LEU A 18 -5.83 -21.29 44.53
N ALA A 19 -5.77 -22.60 44.25
CA ALA A 19 -4.64 -23.22 43.59
C ALA A 19 -4.55 -22.89 42.08
N GLN A 20 -5.68 -22.65 41.42
CA GLN A 20 -5.72 -22.20 40.02
C GLN A 20 -5.32 -20.73 39.91
N GLU A 21 -5.82 -19.86 40.80
CA GLU A 21 -5.40 -18.45 40.88
C GLU A 21 -3.89 -18.30 41.10
N GLY A 22 -3.30 -19.05 42.04
CA GLY A 22 -1.85 -19.00 42.27
C GLY A 22 -0.99 -19.49 41.10
N LYS A 23 -1.54 -20.37 40.24
CA LYS A 23 -0.88 -20.79 38.98
C LYS A 23 -1.01 -19.74 37.88
N LYS A 24 -2.18 -19.09 37.77
CA LYS A 24 -2.39 -17.95 36.87
C LYS A 24 -1.44 -16.81 37.19
N ASP A 25 -1.35 -16.41 38.45
CA ASP A 25 -0.43 -15.34 38.88
C ASP A 25 1.03 -15.64 38.52
N ARG A 26 1.42 -16.93 38.54
CA ARG A 26 2.75 -17.35 38.12
C ARG A 26 2.93 -17.27 36.61
N ALA A 27 1.92 -17.70 35.85
CA ALA A 27 1.93 -17.59 34.39
C ALA A 27 2.01 -16.12 33.95
N ASP A 28 1.19 -15.26 34.55
CA ASP A 28 1.18 -13.81 34.32
C ASP A 28 2.55 -13.19 34.67
N LYS A 29 3.13 -13.52 35.83
CA LYS A 29 4.49 -13.06 36.18
C LYS A 29 5.57 -13.51 35.21
N ASP A 30 5.43 -14.69 34.61
CA ASP A 30 6.36 -15.15 33.58
C ASP A 30 6.10 -14.42 32.25
N TYR A 31 4.84 -14.21 31.87
CA TYR A 31 4.43 -13.44 30.70
C TYR A 31 4.95 -11.99 30.77
N ASP A 32 4.71 -11.29 31.88
CA ASP A 32 5.15 -9.90 32.11
C ASP A 32 6.68 -9.74 32.12
N LYS A 33 7.40 -10.85 32.36
CA LYS A 33 8.87 -10.91 32.30
C LYS A 33 9.37 -11.47 30.98
N PHE A 34 8.50 -11.55 29.98
CA PHE A 34 8.75 -12.06 28.64
C PHE A 34 9.27 -13.51 28.64
N ALA A 35 8.98 -14.32 29.66
CA ALA A 35 9.39 -15.72 29.74
C ALA A 35 8.38 -16.63 29.03
N TYR A 36 8.15 -16.37 27.74
CA TYR A 36 6.98 -16.87 27.01
C TYR A 36 6.86 -18.38 26.93
N ILE A 37 7.96 -19.13 26.74
CA ILE A 37 7.90 -20.61 26.74
C ILE A 37 7.37 -21.15 28.07
N ARG A 38 7.79 -20.57 29.20
CA ARG A 38 7.31 -21.03 30.52
C ARG A 38 5.88 -20.57 30.78
N ALA A 39 5.54 -19.35 30.35
CA ALA A 39 4.18 -18.83 30.46
C ALA A 39 3.20 -19.69 29.66
N SER A 40 3.53 -20.04 28.41
CA SER A 40 2.70 -20.88 27.55
C SER A 40 2.42 -22.24 28.20
N GLU A 41 3.46 -22.94 28.69
CA GLU A 41 3.30 -24.21 29.40
C GLU A 41 2.37 -24.13 30.62
N LEU A 42 2.37 -23.00 31.33
CA LEU A 42 1.51 -22.79 32.49
C LEU A 42 0.08 -22.47 32.08
N TYR A 43 -0.13 -21.63 31.06
CA TYR A 43 -1.45 -21.32 30.51
C TYR A 43 -2.12 -22.56 29.89
N GLU A 44 -1.38 -23.39 29.15
CA GLU A 44 -1.89 -24.66 28.62
C GLU A 44 -2.33 -25.62 29.73
N ARG A 45 -1.55 -25.69 30.82
CA ARG A 45 -1.95 -26.47 32.00
C ARG A 45 -3.20 -25.92 32.66
N LEU A 46 -3.39 -24.60 32.68
CA LEU A 46 -4.61 -23.97 33.20
C LEU A 46 -5.82 -24.34 32.33
N LEU A 47 -5.70 -24.22 31.00
CA LEU A 47 -6.74 -24.65 30.05
C LEU A 47 -7.10 -26.12 30.19
N LYS A 48 -6.09 -27.00 30.28
CA LYS A 48 -6.29 -28.45 30.47
C LYS A 48 -7.04 -28.77 31.77
N ASN A 49 -6.95 -27.90 32.78
CA ASN A 49 -7.67 -28.01 34.05
C ASN A 49 -9.03 -27.29 34.06
N GLY A 50 -9.51 -26.82 32.90
CA GLY A 50 -10.82 -26.18 32.71
C GLY A 50 -10.85 -24.69 33.07
N TYR A 51 -9.71 -24.04 33.29
CA TYR A 51 -9.67 -22.59 33.50
C TYR A 51 -9.64 -21.87 32.15
N GLU A 52 -10.72 -21.19 31.80
CA GLU A 52 -10.88 -20.44 30.56
C GLU A 52 -11.27 -18.99 30.83
N SER A 53 -10.57 -18.04 30.20
CA SER A 53 -10.91 -16.62 30.26
C SER A 53 -10.38 -15.88 29.04
N LYS A 54 -10.99 -14.74 28.71
CA LYS A 54 -10.51 -13.84 27.64
C LYS A 54 -9.03 -13.48 27.83
N ASP A 55 -8.63 -13.07 29.03
CA ASP A 55 -7.24 -12.74 29.39
C ASP A 55 -6.28 -13.92 29.17
N LEU A 56 -6.67 -15.14 29.59
CA LEU A 56 -5.82 -16.31 29.38
C LEU A 56 -5.62 -16.60 27.89
N TYR A 57 -6.70 -16.61 27.11
CA TYR A 57 -6.62 -16.91 25.69
C TYR A 57 -5.74 -15.90 24.94
N GLY A 58 -5.89 -14.60 25.25
CA GLY A 58 -5.05 -13.54 24.70
C GLY A 58 -3.58 -13.72 25.02
N LYS A 59 -3.23 -13.91 26.29
CA LYS A 59 -1.83 -14.08 26.72
C LYS A 59 -1.19 -15.37 26.21
N LEU A 60 -1.94 -16.47 26.17
CA LEU A 60 -1.45 -17.72 25.56
C LEU A 60 -1.21 -17.53 24.06
N ALA A 61 -2.14 -16.92 23.34
CA ALA A 61 -1.96 -16.61 21.93
C ALA A 61 -0.72 -15.73 21.69
N ASP A 62 -0.53 -14.70 22.51
CA ASP A 62 0.65 -13.82 22.47
C ASP A 62 1.96 -14.59 22.69
N THR A 63 2.00 -15.57 23.61
CA THR A 63 3.22 -16.37 23.84
C THR A 63 3.63 -17.14 22.59
N TYR A 64 2.66 -17.61 21.80
CA TYR A 64 2.90 -18.25 20.52
C TYR A 64 3.27 -17.24 19.44
N TYR A 65 2.49 -16.16 19.32
CA TYR A 65 2.72 -15.09 18.34
C TYR A 65 4.12 -14.48 18.45
N PHE A 66 4.58 -14.13 19.66
CA PHE A 66 5.90 -13.53 19.89
C PHE A 66 7.07 -14.51 19.73
N ASN A 67 6.80 -15.78 19.45
CA ASN A 67 7.78 -16.79 19.04
C ASN A 67 7.54 -17.28 17.60
N ALA A 68 6.88 -16.46 16.76
CA ALA A 68 6.57 -16.74 15.36
C ALA A 68 5.72 -18.01 15.11
N ARG A 69 5.06 -18.51 16.16
CA ARG A 69 4.19 -19.70 16.12
C ARG A 69 2.75 -19.29 15.79
N TYR A 70 2.58 -18.67 14.61
CA TYR A 70 1.33 -18.03 14.20
C TYR A 70 0.17 -19.01 14.06
N THR A 71 0.45 -20.21 13.55
CA THR A 71 -0.57 -21.26 13.36
C THR A 71 -1.07 -21.78 14.71
N GLU A 72 -0.20 -21.91 15.71
CA GLU A 72 -0.63 -22.28 17.08
C GLU A 72 -1.32 -21.13 17.81
N ALA A 73 -0.95 -19.87 17.56
CA ALA A 73 -1.60 -18.71 18.16
C ALA A 73 -3.04 -18.50 17.65
N LEU A 74 -3.28 -18.79 16.36
CA LEU A 74 -4.55 -18.52 15.66
C LEU A 74 -5.81 -19.01 16.41
N PRO A 75 -5.94 -20.28 16.83
CA PRO A 75 -7.14 -20.76 17.51
C PRO A 75 -7.39 -20.04 18.85
N TYR A 76 -6.33 -19.63 19.56
CA TYR A 76 -6.48 -18.95 20.84
C TYR A 76 -6.91 -17.50 20.68
N TYR A 77 -6.41 -16.78 19.66
CA TYR A 77 -6.93 -15.45 19.34
C TYR A 77 -8.39 -15.50 18.88
N SER A 78 -8.75 -16.45 18.01
CA SER A 78 -10.14 -16.66 17.61
C SER A 78 -11.02 -16.86 18.83
N LYS A 79 -10.61 -17.75 19.74
CA LYS A 79 -11.36 -18.04 20.98
C LYS A 79 -11.43 -16.84 21.92
N MET A 80 -10.37 -16.04 22.01
CA MET A 80 -10.36 -14.79 22.79
C MET A 80 -11.41 -13.80 22.29
N LEU A 81 -11.55 -13.68 20.97
CA LEU A 81 -12.46 -12.74 20.32
C LEU A 81 -13.93 -13.18 20.36
N ASP A 82 -14.22 -14.45 20.67
CA ASP A 82 -15.57 -14.94 20.94
C ASP A 82 -16.14 -14.41 22.27
N TYR A 83 -15.30 -13.91 23.18
CA TYR A 83 -15.75 -13.35 24.46
C TYR A 83 -16.16 -11.89 24.32
N ASP A 84 -17.28 -11.54 24.97
CA ASP A 84 -17.78 -10.17 25.07
C ASP A 84 -16.79 -9.22 25.78
N GLY A 85 -17.06 -7.92 25.65
CA GLY A 85 -16.31 -6.84 26.28
C GLY A 85 -15.25 -6.20 25.39
N GLU A 86 -14.64 -5.13 25.87
CA GLU A 86 -13.61 -4.41 25.14
C GLU A 86 -12.38 -5.29 24.89
N THR A 87 -11.76 -5.08 23.74
CA THR A 87 -10.54 -5.78 23.32
C THR A 87 -9.55 -4.72 22.89
N GLU A 88 -8.33 -4.77 23.43
CA GLU A 88 -7.25 -3.88 23.03
C GLU A 88 -6.98 -4.02 21.52
N PRO A 89 -6.85 -2.91 20.77
CA PRO A 89 -6.67 -2.94 19.32
C PRO A 89 -5.56 -3.87 18.83
N GLY A 90 -4.44 -3.94 19.57
CA GLY A 90 -3.29 -4.79 19.22
C GLY A 90 -3.62 -6.28 19.07
N TYR A 91 -4.65 -6.79 19.75
CA TYR A 91 -5.08 -8.19 19.57
C TYR A 91 -5.74 -8.43 18.21
N TYR A 92 -6.52 -7.48 17.67
CA TYR A 92 -7.07 -7.60 16.33
C TYR A 92 -5.95 -7.65 15.29
N TYR A 93 -4.94 -6.80 15.47
CA TYR A 93 -3.78 -6.80 14.59
C TYR A 93 -3.04 -8.14 14.61
N ARG A 94 -2.67 -8.64 15.79
CA ARG A 94 -1.97 -9.94 15.92
C ARG A 94 -2.81 -11.10 15.38
N TYR A 95 -4.12 -11.09 15.61
CA TYR A 95 -5.04 -12.08 15.05
C TYR A 95 -5.06 -12.05 13.51
N ALA A 96 -5.12 -10.86 12.91
CA ALA A 96 -5.08 -10.72 11.45
C ALA A 96 -3.77 -11.25 10.85
N GLN A 97 -2.63 -11.01 11.49
CA GLN A 97 -1.34 -11.57 11.06
C GLN A 97 -1.35 -13.11 11.13
N CYS A 98 -1.94 -13.71 12.17
CA CYS A 98 -2.14 -15.15 12.24
C CYS A 98 -3.04 -15.68 11.11
N LEU A 99 -4.10 -14.95 10.75
CA LEU A 99 -4.96 -15.30 9.60
C LEU A 99 -4.18 -15.23 8.27
N LYS A 100 -3.34 -14.21 8.06
CA LYS A 100 -2.45 -14.11 6.88
C LYS A 100 -1.51 -15.31 6.78
N ALA A 101 -0.87 -15.69 7.90
CA ALA A 101 0.02 -16.85 7.95
C ALA A 101 -0.69 -18.19 7.61
N ASP A 102 -1.98 -18.29 7.93
CA ASP A 102 -2.86 -19.42 7.57
C ASP A 102 -3.55 -19.23 6.20
N LYS A 103 -3.13 -18.22 5.40
CA LYS A 103 -3.65 -17.86 4.07
C LYS A 103 -5.13 -17.45 4.03
N LYS A 104 -5.72 -17.08 5.17
CA LYS A 104 -7.10 -16.59 5.33
C LYS A 104 -7.19 -15.07 5.11
N TYR A 105 -6.80 -14.63 3.92
CA TYR A 105 -6.63 -13.20 3.61
C TYR A 105 -7.94 -12.39 3.67
N GLU A 106 -9.06 -12.96 3.24
CA GLU A 106 -10.37 -12.27 3.32
C GLU A 106 -10.81 -11.99 4.76
N GLU A 107 -10.54 -12.93 5.67
CA GLU A 107 -10.83 -12.76 7.10
C GLU A 107 -9.85 -11.76 7.72
N ALA A 108 -8.56 -11.86 7.36
CA ALA A 108 -7.54 -10.93 7.82
C ALA A 108 -7.86 -9.48 7.45
N ASP A 109 -8.29 -9.23 6.20
CA ASP A 109 -8.66 -7.89 5.71
C ASP A 109 -9.77 -7.26 6.55
N LYS A 110 -10.83 -8.03 6.86
CA LYS A 110 -11.93 -7.58 7.73
C LYS A 110 -11.47 -7.25 9.15
N VAL A 111 -10.55 -8.05 9.70
CA VAL A 111 -10.01 -7.82 11.05
C VAL A 111 -9.08 -6.60 11.07
N LEU A 112 -8.27 -6.40 10.02
CA LEU A 112 -7.41 -5.22 9.87
C LEU A 112 -8.24 -3.94 9.72
N ASP A 113 -9.33 -3.98 8.95
CA ASP A 113 -10.24 -2.84 8.83
C ASP A 113 -10.79 -2.41 10.20
N LYS A 114 -11.11 -3.38 11.05
CA LYS A 114 -11.51 -3.10 12.44
C LYS A 114 -10.37 -2.50 13.26
N PHE A 115 -9.16 -3.04 13.16
CA PHE A 115 -7.97 -2.49 13.83
C PHE A 115 -7.72 -1.03 13.43
N TYR A 116 -7.63 -0.73 12.13
CA TYR A 116 -7.36 0.61 11.63
C TYR A 116 -8.43 1.62 12.03
N THR A 117 -9.70 1.19 12.04
CA THR A 117 -10.81 2.02 12.56
C THR A 117 -10.61 2.36 14.04
N LEU A 118 -10.21 1.40 14.86
CA LEU A 118 -10.02 1.60 16.31
C LEU A 118 -8.84 2.52 16.64
N VAL A 119 -7.76 2.46 15.84
CA VAL A 119 -6.58 3.33 16.04
C VAL A 119 -6.68 4.67 15.31
N GLY A 120 -7.79 4.93 14.60
CA GLY A 120 -8.01 6.19 13.87
C GLY A 120 -7.06 6.38 12.68
N TYR A 121 -6.52 5.31 12.12
CA TYR A 121 -5.63 5.39 10.97
C TYR A 121 -6.45 5.44 9.67
N PRO A 122 -6.31 6.50 8.85
CA PRO A 122 -7.06 6.61 7.61
C PRO A 122 -6.65 5.47 6.67
N LYS A 123 -7.64 4.80 6.08
CA LYS A 123 -7.41 3.81 5.02
C LYS A 123 -6.82 4.57 3.82
N LYS A 124 -5.50 4.63 3.71
CA LYS A 124 -4.81 5.07 2.48
C LYS A 124 -5.07 3.98 1.43
N ASP A 125 -5.72 4.39 0.34
CA ASP A 125 -5.88 3.75 -0.96
C ASP A 125 -6.29 2.26 -1.01
N ASN A 126 -7.59 2.09 -1.29
CA ASN A 126 -8.37 1.04 -1.98
C ASN A 126 -7.75 -0.25 -2.61
N ALA A 127 -6.48 -0.58 -2.47
CA ALA A 127 -6.04 -1.95 -2.74
C ALA A 127 -6.44 -2.81 -1.54
N SER A 128 -7.54 -3.56 -1.65
CA SER A 128 -7.84 -4.61 -0.67
C SER A 128 -6.60 -5.49 -0.51
N LEU A 129 -6.36 -6.03 0.70
CA LEU A 129 -5.29 -6.99 0.93
C LEU A 129 -5.31 -8.11 -0.14
N LEU A 130 -6.50 -8.47 -0.61
CA LEU A 130 -6.73 -9.44 -1.68
C LEU A 130 -6.13 -9.02 -3.02
N HIS A 131 -6.35 -7.78 -3.47
CA HIS A 131 -5.78 -7.27 -4.72
C HIS A 131 -4.26 -7.23 -4.69
N ALA A 132 -3.70 -6.80 -3.55
CA ALA A 132 -2.25 -6.84 -3.33
C ALA A 132 -1.73 -8.29 -3.40
N VAL A 133 -2.38 -9.22 -2.70
CA VAL A 133 -1.99 -10.64 -2.69
C VAL A 133 -2.07 -11.27 -4.08
N GLU A 134 -3.12 -10.99 -4.86
CA GLU A 134 -3.27 -11.50 -6.24
C GLU A 134 -2.16 -10.99 -7.15
N THR A 135 -1.90 -9.69 -7.12
CA THR A 135 -0.82 -9.05 -7.90
C THR A 135 0.55 -9.63 -7.54
N LEU A 136 0.81 -9.83 -6.25
CA LEU A 136 2.10 -10.34 -5.75
C LEU A 136 2.30 -11.84 -6.02
N LYS A 137 1.22 -12.63 -6.17
CA LYS A 137 1.29 -14.06 -6.51
C LYS A 137 1.41 -14.32 -8.01
N ASN A 138 0.79 -13.48 -8.83
CA ASN A 138 0.73 -13.70 -10.29
C ASN A 138 1.90 -13.06 -11.06
N GLY A 139 2.74 -12.25 -10.39
CA GLY A 139 3.94 -11.66 -10.98
C GLY A 139 5.00 -12.69 -11.35
N SER A 140 5.75 -12.44 -12.43
CA SER A 140 6.96 -13.21 -12.72
C SER A 140 8.00 -12.98 -11.60
N PRO A 141 8.62 -14.04 -11.05
CA PRO A 141 9.49 -13.90 -9.89
C PRO A 141 10.76 -13.13 -10.27
N ARG A 142 10.86 -11.89 -9.77
CA ARG A 142 12.00 -10.97 -9.94
C ARG A 142 13.29 -11.50 -9.32
N TYR A 143 13.17 -12.33 -8.29
CA TYR A 143 14.30 -12.89 -7.57
C TYR A 143 14.33 -14.41 -7.64
N VAL A 144 15.52 -14.98 -7.53
CA VAL A 144 15.76 -16.39 -7.19
C VAL A 144 16.25 -16.45 -5.75
N LEU A 145 15.67 -17.34 -4.95
CA LEU A 145 16.07 -17.58 -3.57
C LEU A 145 16.66 -18.97 -3.42
N THR A 146 17.74 -19.08 -2.66
CA THR A 146 18.38 -20.36 -2.30
C THR A 146 18.89 -20.31 -0.85
N ASP A 147 19.06 -21.47 -0.23
CA ASP A 147 19.73 -21.55 1.08
C ASP A 147 21.14 -20.94 1.01
N ALA A 148 21.48 -20.11 2.01
CA ALA A 148 22.75 -19.40 2.04
C ALA A 148 23.95 -20.30 2.42
N GLY A 149 23.75 -21.52 2.94
CA GLY A 149 24.80 -22.51 3.19
C GLY A 149 25.37 -22.56 4.62
N ILE A 150 24.95 -21.65 5.51
CA ILE A 150 25.47 -21.55 6.89
C ILE A 150 24.42 -21.70 7.99
N ASN A 151 23.16 -21.96 7.61
CA ASN A 151 22.04 -22.08 8.53
C ASN A 151 22.24 -23.25 9.49
N THR A 152 21.74 -23.10 10.71
CA THR A 152 21.85 -24.06 11.80
C THR A 152 20.48 -24.47 12.32
N GLY A 153 20.42 -25.41 13.25
CA GLY A 153 19.19 -25.71 14.01
C GLY A 153 18.84 -24.65 15.06
N TYR A 154 19.28 -23.41 14.87
CA TYR A 154 19.06 -22.25 15.73
C TYR A 154 18.88 -21.01 14.83
N ALA A 155 18.42 -19.90 15.40
CA ALA A 155 18.27 -18.65 14.64
C ALA A 155 19.61 -18.15 14.06
N ASP A 156 19.60 -17.90 12.75
CA ASP A 156 20.65 -17.31 11.92
C ASP A 156 20.01 -16.21 11.04
N PHE A 157 20.38 -14.94 11.23
CA PHE A 157 19.71 -13.84 10.53
C PHE A 157 20.53 -12.54 10.50
N GLY A 158 19.97 -11.52 9.85
CA GLY A 158 20.42 -10.14 10.02
C GLY A 158 21.74 -9.84 9.33
N THR A 159 21.92 -10.37 8.12
CA THR A 159 23.12 -10.15 7.30
C THR A 159 23.32 -8.67 6.99
N GLY A 160 24.56 -8.19 7.14
CA GLY A 160 25.06 -6.94 6.58
C GLY A 160 26.34 -7.21 5.80
N PHE A 161 26.63 -6.45 4.74
CA PHE A 161 27.89 -6.62 4.02
C PHE A 161 29.09 -6.23 4.89
N TYR A 162 30.14 -7.05 4.86
CA TYR A 162 31.38 -6.83 5.58
C TYR A 162 32.55 -6.82 4.59
N GLY A 163 32.89 -5.63 4.11
CA GLY A 163 33.82 -5.49 2.98
C GLY A 163 33.23 -6.07 1.69
N LYS A 164 34.12 -6.50 0.78
CA LYS A 164 33.73 -6.98 -0.56
C LYS A 164 33.25 -8.43 -0.58
N ASP A 165 33.86 -9.30 0.20
CA ASP A 165 33.67 -10.75 0.03
C ASP A 165 33.15 -11.45 1.28
N GLN A 166 32.66 -10.69 2.27
CA GLN A 166 32.12 -11.25 3.50
C GLN A 166 30.80 -10.59 3.89
N VAL A 167 30.07 -11.27 4.76
CA VAL A 167 28.93 -10.74 5.50
C VAL A 167 29.19 -10.83 7.00
N ILE A 168 28.55 -9.95 7.75
CA ILE A 168 28.38 -10.06 9.20
C ILE A 168 26.92 -10.43 9.49
N PHE A 169 26.67 -11.35 10.42
CA PHE A 169 25.32 -11.83 10.73
C PHE A 169 25.19 -12.24 12.19
N ALA A 170 23.95 -12.39 12.67
CA ALA A 170 23.65 -12.83 14.03
C ALA A 170 23.34 -14.33 14.05
N SER A 171 23.85 -15.03 15.07
CA SER A 171 23.56 -16.46 15.24
C SER A 171 23.52 -16.90 16.69
N ALA A 172 22.61 -17.83 16.99
CA ALA A 172 22.50 -18.52 18.27
C ALA A 172 23.29 -19.84 18.31
N ARG A 173 24.18 -20.11 17.33
CA ARG A 173 25.01 -21.32 17.25
C ARG A 173 25.97 -21.54 18.42
N ASP A 174 26.27 -20.50 19.22
CA ASP A 174 27.13 -20.64 20.41
C ASP A 174 26.35 -21.18 21.61
N THR A 175 26.37 -22.50 21.76
CA THR A 175 25.68 -23.18 22.88
C THR A 175 26.47 -23.16 24.20
N GLY A 176 27.73 -22.71 24.17
CA GLY A 176 28.64 -22.74 25.33
C GLY A 176 29.05 -24.16 25.75
N ILE A 177 30.35 -24.41 25.88
CA ILE A 177 30.86 -25.75 26.24
C ILE A 177 30.70 -26.06 27.75
N PHE A 178 30.87 -25.04 28.61
CA PHE A 178 30.89 -25.21 30.08
C PHE A 178 29.71 -24.55 30.82
N VAL A 179 29.11 -23.50 30.26
CA VAL A 179 27.95 -22.81 30.85
C VAL A 179 26.94 -22.52 29.74
N LYS A 180 25.82 -23.27 29.74
CA LYS A 180 24.70 -23.03 28.83
C LYS A 180 23.89 -21.85 29.36
N ARG A 181 24.06 -20.67 28.73
CA ARG A 181 23.24 -19.49 29.05
C ARG A 181 22.14 -19.37 28.02
N THR A 182 20.91 -19.59 28.43
CA THR A 182 19.73 -19.42 27.60
C THR A 182 18.99 -18.14 27.95
N HIS A 183 18.39 -17.53 26.94
CA HIS A 183 17.53 -16.38 27.06
C HIS A 183 16.11 -16.83 27.49
N LYS A 184 15.46 -16.06 28.36
CA LYS A 184 14.16 -16.48 28.95
C LYS A 184 13.00 -16.48 27.96
N TRP A 185 13.07 -15.68 26.90
CA TRP A 185 12.01 -15.54 25.90
C TRP A 185 11.68 -16.84 25.19
N ASN A 186 12.70 -17.48 24.62
CA ASN A 186 12.59 -18.67 23.78
C ASN A 186 13.44 -19.86 24.27
N GLN A 187 14.11 -19.72 25.42
CA GLN A 187 15.04 -20.71 25.98
C GLN A 187 16.24 -21.06 25.08
N MET A 188 16.61 -20.19 24.13
CA MET A 188 17.75 -20.40 23.22
C MET A 188 19.03 -19.71 23.69
N PRO A 189 20.21 -20.09 23.17
CA PRO A 189 21.44 -19.35 23.42
C PRO A 189 21.36 -17.88 23.00
N PHE A 190 22.17 -17.04 23.64
CA PHE A 190 22.25 -15.62 23.29
C PHE A 190 22.95 -15.42 21.95
N LEU A 191 22.29 -14.67 21.05
CA LEU A 191 22.80 -14.27 19.74
C LEU A 191 24.18 -13.58 19.86
N LYS A 192 25.08 -13.93 18.95
CA LYS A 192 26.39 -13.32 18.74
C LYS A 192 26.53 -12.90 17.29
N LEU A 193 27.42 -11.95 17.03
CA LEU A 193 27.83 -11.61 15.69
C LEU A 193 28.94 -12.54 15.20
N TYR A 194 28.78 -12.99 13.96
CA TYR A 194 29.68 -13.84 13.20
C TYR A 194 29.96 -13.20 11.84
N THR A 195 31.08 -13.57 11.22
CA THR A 195 31.38 -13.27 9.82
C THR A 195 31.33 -14.54 8.99
N ALA A 196 30.97 -14.46 7.72
CA ALA A 196 31.08 -15.57 6.76
C ALA A 196 31.56 -15.04 5.42
N THR A 197 32.29 -15.87 4.67
CA THR A 197 32.82 -15.52 3.34
C THR A 197 31.80 -15.85 2.26
N ILE A 198 31.63 -14.97 1.28
CA ILE A 198 30.81 -15.17 0.09
C ILE A 198 31.67 -15.89 -0.94
N ASP A 199 31.28 -17.11 -1.31
CA ASP A 199 31.98 -17.89 -2.34
C ASP A 199 31.59 -17.45 -3.77
N SER A 200 32.23 -18.05 -4.78
CA SER A 200 31.97 -17.73 -6.19
C SER A 200 30.54 -18.04 -6.65
N ALA A 201 29.83 -18.94 -5.96
CA ALA A 201 28.44 -19.27 -6.23
C ALA A 201 27.46 -18.35 -5.48
N GLY A 202 27.95 -17.42 -4.65
CA GLY A 202 27.14 -16.53 -3.83
C GLY A 202 26.65 -17.17 -2.52
N LYS A 203 27.18 -18.34 -2.14
CA LYS A 203 26.90 -18.97 -0.85
C LYS A 203 27.83 -18.44 0.23
N LEU A 204 27.36 -18.53 1.46
CA LEU A 204 28.13 -18.24 2.66
C LEU A 204 28.89 -19.51 3.09
N VAL A 205 30.16 -19.33 3.42
CA VAL A 205 31.05 -20.40 3.90
C VAL A 205 31.93 -19.88 5.05
N SER A 206 32.56 -20.81 5.77
CA SER A 206 33.53 -20.51 6.84
C SER A 206 33.02 -19.49 7.87
N PRO A 207 31.91 -19.77 8.57
CA PRO A 207 31.39 -18.87 9.58
C PRO A 207 32.31 -18.81 10.80
N GLU A 208 32.70 -17.60 11.20
CA GLU A 208 33.62 -17.34 12.30
C GLU A 208 33.04 -16.34 13.28
N LYS A 209 33.20 -16.59 14.58
CA LYS A 209 32.70 -15.68 15.61
C LYS A 209 33.47 -14.38 15.58
N LEU A 210 32.78 -13.24 15.54
CA LEU A 210 33.42 -11.93 15.52
C LEU A 210 34.24 -11.73 16.80
N GLY A 211 35.54 -11.48 16.63
CA GLY A 211 36.47 -11.20 17.71
C GLY A 211 36.33 -9.79 18.31
N GLY A 212 37.10 -9.51 19.35
CA GLY A 212 37.11 -8.21 20.02
C GLY A 212 36.01 -8.05 21.08
N GLU A 213 35.61 -6.81 21.35
CA GLU A 213 34.71 -6.44 22.47
C GLU A 213 33.23 -6.29 22.10
N VAL A 214 32.89 -6.53 20.82
CA VAL A 214 31.52 -6.37 20.29
C VAL A 214 30.59 -7.40 20.93
N ASN A 215 30.99 -8.67 20.87
CA ASN A 215 30.25 -9.78 21.46
C ASN A 215 30.32 -9.72 23.00
N SER A 216 29.15 -9.66 23.64
CA SER A 216 29.01 -9.67 25.09
C SER A 216 28.36 -10.98 25.56
N ARG A 217 27.97 -11.06 26.85
CA ARG A 217 27.22 -12.20 27.37
C ARG A 217 25.71 -12.21 27.01
N TYR A 218 25.16 -11.11 26.48
CA TYR A 218 23.75 -10.97 26.06
C TYR A 218 23.62 -10.88 24.53
N HIS A 219 22.47 -10.56 23.95
CA HIS A 219 22.28 -10.53 22.49
C HIS A 219 23.07 -9.40 21.82
N GLN A 220 23.68 -9.71 20.68
CA GLN A 220 24.17 -8.77 19.68
C GLN A 220 23.59 -9.21 18.33
N THR A 221 23.05 -8.26 17.57
CA THR A 221 22.41 -8.51 16.27
C THR A 221 22.68 -7.35 15.34
N THR A 222 22.39 -7.54 14.04
CA THR A 222 22.38 -6.52 12.97
C THR A 222 23.49 -5.49 13.06
N ALA A 223 24.53 -5.67 12.25
CA ALA A 223 25.65 -4.76 12.19
C ALA A 223 25.81 -4.18 10.78
N VAL A 224 26.20 -2.92 10.71
CA VAL A 224 26.61 -2.22 9.50
C VAL A 224 27.99 -1.63 9.73
N VAL A 225 28.84 -1.67 8.69
CA VAL A 225 30.21 -1.18 8.74
C VAL A 225 30.40 -0.12 7.66
N THR A 226 31.06 0.98 8.01
CA THR A 226 31.39 2.06 7.07
C THR A 226 32.27 1.55 5.93
N LYS A 227 32.24 2.21 4.79
CA LYS A 227 32.98 1.79 3.58
C LYS A 227 34.49 1.71 3.80
N ASP A 228 35.03 2.54 4.68
CA ASP A 228 36.45 2.52 5.07
C ASP A 228 36.83 1.33 5.98
N GLY A 229 35.84 0.55 6.44
CA GLY A 229 36.02 -0.61 7.29
C GLY A 229 36.38 -0.28 8.75
N LYS A 230 36.35 0.99 9.16
CA LYS A 230 36.88 1.41 10.47
C LYS A 230 35.81 1.56 11.55
N THR A 231 34.56 1.78 11.17
CA THR A 231 33.47 2.03 12.11
C THR A 231 32.34 1.04 11.91
N MET A 232 31.85 0.46 13.01
CA MET A 232 30.70 -0.45 13.02
C MET A 232 29.61 0.12 13.92
N TYR A 233 28.37 0.09 13.42
CA TYR A 233 27.16 0.30 14.22
C TYR A 233 26.45 -1.04 14.38
N PHE A 234 26.06 -1.40 15.60
CA PHE A 234 25.42 -2.70 15.85
C PHE A 234 24.42 -2.65 17.00
N THR A 235 23.40 -3.50 16.92
CA THR A 235 22.38 -3.64 17.97
C THR A 235 22.87 -4.54 19.09
N ARG A 236 22.65 -4.14 20.35
CA ARG A 236 22.96 -4.94 21.52
C ARG A 236 22.01 -4.62 22.68
N ASN A 237 21.74 -5.60 23.54
CA ASN A 237 21.11 -5.35 24.85
C ASN A 237 21.81 -4.20 25.61
N ASN A 238 21.09 -3.48 26.46
CA ASN A 238 21.66 -2.41 27.29
C ASN A 238 22.60 -2.99 28.38
N TYR A 239 23.82 -3.29 27.93
CA TYR A 239 24.90 -3.90 28.69
C TYR A 239 26.24 -3.32 28.25
N ARG A 240 26.91 -2.60 29.15
CA ARG A 240 28.22 -1.99 28.88
C ARG A 240 29.06 -1.95 30.16
N LYS A 241 30.37 -2.22 30.03
CA LYS A 241 31.35 -2.20 31.14
C LYS A 241 30.86 -2.97 32.38
N GLY A 242 30.32 -4.18 32.17
CA GLY A 242 29.86 -5.06 33.25
C GLY A 242 28.46 -4.76 33.79
N LYS A 243 27.83 -3.64 33.40
CA LYS A 243 26.54 -3.18 33.95
C LYS A 243 25.39 -3.54 33.00
N PHE A 244 24.42 -4.29 33.51
CA PHE A 244 23.14 -4.57 32.84
C PHE A 244 22.10 -3.58 33.35
N ARG A 245 21.53 -2.77 32.45
CA ARG A 245 20.60 -1.70 32.82
C ARG A 245 19.17 -2.02 32.41
N LYS A 246 18.21 -1.48 33.14
CA LYS A 246 16.79 -1.67 32.89
C LYS A 246 16.06 -0.33 33.00
N SER A 247 14.97 -0.19 32.26
CA SER A 247 13.95 0.84 32.45
C SER A 247 13.20 0.65 33.77
N GLU A 248 12.33 1.61 34.10
CA GLU A 248 11.51 1.61 35.32
C GLU A 248 10.57 0.41 35.41
N ASP A 249 10.02 -0.04 34.27
CA ASP A 249 9.19 -1.25 34.15
C ASP A 249 10.01 -2.57 34.28
N GLY A 250 11.34 -2.47 34.38
CA GLY A 250 12.24 -3.61 34.52
C GLY A 250 12.67 -4.27 33.21
N THR A 251 12.35 -3.66 32.06
CA THR A 251 12.73 -4.12 30.72
C THR A 251 14.19 -3.77 30.39
N ASN A 252 14.91 -4.64 29.68
CA ASN A 252 16.23 -4.31 29.14
C ASN A 252 16.10 -4.00 27.65
N HIS A 253 16.03 -2.72 27.33
CA HIS A 253 15.89 -2.26 25.96
C HIS A 253 17.17 -2.48 25.14
N LEU A 254 17.00 -2.50 23.82
CA LEU A 254 18.09 -2.58 22.85
C LEU A 254 18.69 -1.19 22.61
N LYS A 255 19.99 -1.16 22.32
CA LYS A 255 20.72 0.06 21.95
C LYS A 255 21.59 -0.20 20.72
N ILE A 256 21.83 0.84 19.94
CA ILE A 256 22.86 0.83 18.89
C ILE A 256 24.16 1.34 19.49
N TYR A 257 25.21 0.53 19.42
CA TYR A 257 26.55 0.95 19.83
C TYR A 257 27.43 1.19 18.61
N ARG A 258 28.38 2.10 18.75
CA ARG A 258 29.49 2.29 17.81
C ARG A 258 30.73 1.54 18.30
N ALA A 259 31.42 0.84 17.41
CA ALA A 259 32.73 0.26 17.64
C ALA A 259 33.73 0.75 16.59
N THR A 260 35.01 0.81 16.96
CA THR A 260 36.10 1.15 16.05
C THR A 260 37.02 -0.04 15.83
N TYR A 261 37.49 -0.22 14.60
CA TYR A 261 38.47 -1.23 14.25
C TYR A 261 39.89 -0.67 14.37
N ALA A 262 40.69 -1.24 15.27
CA ALA A 262 42.09 -0.89 15.47
C ALA A 262 42.89 -2.13 15.89
N ASP A 263 44.15 -2.22 15.48
CA ASP A 263 45.05 -3.33 15.83
C ASP A 263 44.48 -4.73 15.56
N GLY A 264 43.77 -4.88 14.44
CA GLY A 264 43.19 -6.16 14.02
C GLY A 264 41.91 -6.59 14.76
N LYS A 265 41.32 -5.73 15.61
CA LYS A 265 40.16 -6.06 16.44
C LYS A 265 39.14 -4.92 16.55
N TRP A 266 37.89 -5.29 16.76
CA TRP A 266 36.82 -4.35 17.11
C TRP A 266 36.85 -4.03 18.61
N GLY A 267 36.88 -2.74 18.95
CA GLY A 267 36.93 -2.25 20.32
C GLY A 267 36.30 -0.86 20.46
N ASN A 268 36.63 -0.19 21.57
CA ASN A 268 36.16 1.17 21.90
C ASN A 268 34.63 1.31 21.79
N ILE A 269 33.90 0.42 22.47
CA ILE A 269 32.44 0.38 22.33
C ILE A 269 31.80 1.61 22.99
N GLU A 270 31.11 2.41 22.19
CA GLU A 270 30.51 3.69 22.53
C GLU A 270 28.98 3.63 22.50
N ASP A 271 28.35 4.27 23.50
CA ASP A 271 26.90 4.45 23.59
C ASP A 271 26.55 5.77 22.90
N LEU A 272 25.52 5.77 22.04
CA LEU A 272 25.18 6.88 21.15
C LEU A 272 24.08 7.78 21.72
N SER A 273 24.05 9.04 21.30
CA SER A 273 23.06 10.05 21.75
C SER A 273 21.60 9.68 21.39
N ILE A 274 21.41 8.83 20.38
CA ILE A 274 20.09 8.33 19.99
C ILE A 274 19.51 7.30 20.96
N ASN A 275 20.32 6.73 21.87
CA ASN A 275 19.86 5.69 22.78
C ASN A 275 19.24 6.26 24.05
N ASN A 276 18.30 5.51 24.62
CA ASN A 276 17.77 5.75 25.95
C ASN A 276 17.61 4.43 26.72
N ASP A 277 17.41 4.52 28.03
CA ASP A 277 17.14 3.35 28.86
C ASP A 277 15.64 2.99 28.86
N ALA A 278 14.74 3.87 28.41
CA ALA A 278 13.27 3.73 28.41
C ALA A 278 12.65 3.23 27.09
N TYR A 279 13.45 3.11 26.03
CA TYR A 279 13.00 2.62 24.72
C TYR A 279 14.15 1.93 24.00
N SER A 280 13.81 1.12 23.01
CA SER A 280 14.72 0.39 22.14
C SER A 280 15.19 1.24 20.96
N THR A 281 16.45 1.05 20.57
CA THR A 281 17.01 1.57 19.33
C THR A 281 17.84 0.45 18.70
N ALA A 282 17.50 0.07 17.47
CA ALA A 282 17.98 -1.16 16.84
C ALA A 282 18.09 -1.04 15.32
N HIS A 283 18.68 -2.07 14.72
CA HIS A 283 18.74 -2.30 13.27
C HIS A 283 19.35 -1.13 12.49
N PRO A 284 20.63 -0.78 12.74
CA PRO A 284 21.30 0.31 12.04
C PRO A 284 21.48 0.00 10.55
N ALA A 285 21.31 1.01 9.72
CA ALA A 285 21.72 1.03 8.32
C ALA A 285 22.38 2.38 7.98
N LEU A 286 23.29 2.39 7.02
CA LEU A 286 23.99 3.59 6.58
C LEU A 286 23.51 4.01 5.20
N SER A 287 23.46 5.32 4.96
CA SER A 287 23.37 5.84 3.58
C SER A 287 24.62 5.45 2.77
N PRO A 288 24.55 5.44 1.43
CA PRO A 288 25.69 5.09 0.59
C PRO A 288 26.93 5.95 0.82
N ASP A 289 26.80 7.18 1.28
CA ASP A 289 27.91 8.08 1.58
C ASP A 289 28.39 8.02 3.04
N ASP A 290 27.86 7.09 3.84
CA ASP A 290 28.10 6.95 5.28
C ASP A 290 27.77 8.22 6.11
N ARG A 291 26.99 9.18 5.56
CA ARG A 291 26.62 10.44 6.24
C ARG A 291 25.33 10.37 7.05
N ASN A 292 24.48 9.38 6.81
CA ASN A 292 23.23 9.21 7.53
C ASN A 292 23.14 7.83 8.16
N LEU A 293 22.72 7.79 9.43
CA LEU A 293 22.38 6.57 10.15
C LEU A 293 20.86 6.44 10.20
N TYR A 294 20.36 5.41 9.54
CA TYR A 294 18.98 4.94 9.65
C TYR A 294 18.90 3.91 10.76
N PHE A 295 17.81 3.93 11.53
CA PHE A 295 17.60 2.98 12.62
C PHE A 295 16.12 2.85 12.97
N VAL A 296 15.80 1.84 13.76
CA VAL A 296 14.44 1.51 14.19
C VAL A 296 14.26 1.81 15.67
N SER A 297 13.10 2.33 16.06
CA SER A 297 12.83 2.67 17.47
C SER A 297 11.34 2.68 17.82
N ASP A 298 11.03 2.32 19.06
CA ASP A 298 9.75 2.46 19.78
C ASP A 298 9.76 3.74 20.66
N ARG A 299 10.54 4.75 20.27
CA ARG A 299 10.67 6.02 21.00
C ARG A 299 9.38 6.86 20.97
N PRO A 300 9.22 7.83 21.87
CA PRO A 300 8.15 8.81 21.75
C PRO A 300 8.15 9.49 20.37
N GLY A 301 6.99 9.53 19.71
CA GLY A 301 6.83 10.04 18.35
C GLY A 301 6.84 8.98 17.24
N THR A 302 6.92 7.69 17.58
CA THR A 302 6.61 6.56 16.69
C THR A 302 5.10 6.54 16.35
N LEU A 303 4.75 6.20 15.11
CA LEU A 303 3.38 6.06 14.61
C LEU A 303 2.76 4.71 15.00
N GLY A 304 3.56 3.64 14.98
CA GLY A 304 3.14 2.28 15.32
C GLY A 304 3.92 1.64 16.48
N ASP A 305 4.11 0.33 16.37
CA ASP A 305 4.92 -0.46 17.31
C ASP A 305 6.41 -0.08 17.21
N THR A 306 6.92 0.10 15.99
CA THR A 306 8.29 0.58 15.72
C THR A 306 8.35 1.30 14.38
N ASP A 307 9.10 2.40 14.33
CA ASP A 307 9.26 3.21 13.14
C ASP A 307 10.73 3.27 12.71
N ILE A 308 10.97 3.56 11.43
CA ILE A 308 12.28 3.92 10.90
C ILE A 308 12.52 5.42 11.07
N PHE A 309 13.68 5.73 11.64
CA PHE A 309 14.20 7.06 11.88
C PHE A 309 15.53 7.25 11.15
N ILE A 310 15.92 8.51 10.97
CA ILE A 310 17.19 8.92 10.39
C ILE A 310 17.87 9.99 11.28
N THR A 311 19.20 9.97 11.32
CA THR A 311 20.02 11.04 11.88
C THR A 311 21.28 11.24 11.04
N GLU A 312 21.76 12.47 10.94
CA GLU A 312 23.03 12.80 10.28
C GLU A 312 24.21 12.41 11.18
N ILE A 313 25.26 11.86 10.58
CA ILE A 313 26.56 11.64 11.19
C ILE A 313 27.43 12.84 10.82
N LEU A 314 27.71 13.69 11.81
CA LEU A 314 28.50 14.91 11.63
C LEU A 314 29.99 14.58 11.44
N ASP A 315 30.76 15.56 10.93
CA ASP A 315 32.19 15.37 10.61
C ASP A 315 33.05 14.95 11.83
N ASP A 316 32.66 15.32 13.05
CA ASP A 316 33.31 14.90 14.29
C ASP A 316 32.85 13.52 14.81
N GLY A 317 31.94 12.87 14.07
CA GLY A 317 31.31 11.61 14.39
C GLY A 317 30.14 11.73 15.37
N SER A 318 29.76 12.91 15.84
CA SER A 318 28.54 13.07 16.64
C SER A 318 27.28 12.92 15.77
N LEU A 319 26.13 12.66 16.39
CA LEU A 319 24.86 12.47 15.68
C LEU A 319 23.99 13.71 15.81
N GLY A 320 23.39 14.12 14.70
CA GLY A 320 22.45 15.23 14.63
C GLY A 320 21.05 14.90 15.20
N PRO A 321 20.07 15.80 15.02
CA PRO A 321 18.70 15.56 15.43
C PRO A 321 18.11 14.31 14.77
N VAL A 322 17.30 13.57 15.52
CA VAL A 322 16.58 12.39 15.02
C VAL A 322 15.30 12.83 14.32
N GLN A 323 15.03 12.26 13.15
CA GLN A 323 13.84 12.51 12.35
C GLN A 323 13.11 11.21 12.05
N ASN A 324 11.78 11.20 12.21
CA ASN A 324 10.92 10.10 11.78
C ASN A 324 10.75 10.18 10.25
N LEU A 325 10.83 9.05 9.52
CA LEU A 325 10.68 9.06 8.06
C LEU A 325 9.24 9.28 7.56
N GLY A 326 8.27 9.41 8.46
CA GLY A 326 6.91 9.82 8.15
C GLY A 326 6.02 8.70 7.59
N ALA A 327 4.76 9.04 7.36
CA ALA A 327 3.66 8.10 7.06
C ALA A 327 3.62 7.56 5.62
N ASP A 328 4.68 7.79 4.83
CA ASP A 328 4.88 7.13 3.53
C ASP A 328 5.65 5.82 3.68
N ILE A 329 6.41 5.69 4.78
CA ILE A 329 7.18 4.50 5.16
C ILE A 329 6.61 3.90 6.43
N ASN A 330 6.42 4.70 7.48
CA ASN A 330 5.98 4.22 8.79
C ASN A 330 4.45 4.11 8.87
N THR A 331 3.97 3.09 9.57
CA THR A 331 2.57 2.71 9.72
C THR A 331 2.24 2.49 11.21
N PRO A 332 0.98 2.19 11.57
CA PRO A 332 0.65 1.73 12.93
C PRO A 332 1.27 0.36 13.29
N GLY A 333 1.87 -0.34 12.32
CA GLY A 333 2.53 -1.62 12.51
C GLY A 333 4.00 -1.49 12.95
N LYS A 334 4.82 -2.46 12.53
CA LYS A 334 6.26 -2.49 12.73
C LYS A 334 6.95 -2.27 11.41
N GLU A 335 7.71 -1.19 11.29
CA GLU A 335 8.74 -1.03 10.26
C GLU A 335 10.11 -1.32 10.87
N THR A 336 10.87 -2.22 10.24
CA THR A 336 12.12 -2.73 10.81
C THR A 336 13.14 -3.17 9.76
N PHE A 337 14.38 -3.45 10.19
CA PHE A 337 15.51 -3.91 9.36
C PHE A 337 15.71 -3.09 8.07
N PRO A 338 15.93 -1.77 8.16
CA PRO A 338 16.22 -0.96 6.98
C PRO A 338 17.54 -1.39 6.31
N PHE A 339 17.61 -1.21 5.00
CA PHE A 339 18.81 -1.30 4.18
C PHE A 339 18.73 -0.23 3.09
N ILE A 340 19.83 0.50 2.87
CA ILE A 340 19.88 1.54 1.84
C ILE A 340 20.80 1.08 0.72
N ASP A 341 20.27 0.99 -0.50
CA ASP A 341 21.07 0.61 -1.66
C ASP A 341 21.92 1.77 -2.18
N GLU A 342 22.80 1.49 -3.14
CA GLU A 342 23.68 2.47 -3.77
C GLU A 342 22.96 3.64 -4.48
N ASN A 343 21.66 3.47 -4.79
CA ASN A 343 20.81 4.48 -5.42
C ASN A 343 19.98 5.27 -4.40
N GLY A 344 20.16 5.01 -3.09
CA GLY A 344 19.41 5.65 -2.02
C GLY A 344 17.99 5.10 -1.82
N ARG A 345 17.64 3.96 -2.41
CA ARG A 345 16.36 3.27 -2.17
C ARG A 345 16.41 2.62 -0.79
N ILE A 346 15.30 2.71 -0.08
CA ILE A 346 15.17 2.14 1.27
C ILE A 346 14.44 0.82 1.15
N TYR A 347 15.11 -0.28 1.45
CA TYR A 347 14.50 -1.59 1.65
C TYR A 347 14.24 -1.77 3.14
N PHE A 348 13.08 -2.31 3.52
CA PHE A 348 12.74 -2.55 4.92
C PHE A 348 11.70 -3.66 5.03
N ALA A 349 11.58 -4.24 6.21
CA ALA A 349 10.52 -5.20 6.52
C ALA A 349 9.37 -4.50 7.25
N SER A 350 8.13 -4.85 6.92
CA SER A 350 6.95 -4.33 7.60
C SER A 350 5.85 -5.37 7.73
N ASN A 351 5.11 -5.31 8.83
CA ASN A 351 3.85 -6.04 8.98
C ASN A 351 2.60 -5.14 8.85
N GLY A 352 2.79 -3.81 8.75
CA GLY A 352 1.71 -2.83 8.69
C GLY A 352 1.29 -2.43 7.27
N HIS A 353 2.19 -2.56 6.29
CA HIS A 353 1.83 -2.44 4.88
C HIS A 353 1.10 -3.70 4.37
N ALA A 354 0.32 -3.55 3.28
CA ALA A 354 -0.35 -4.68 2.65
C ALA A 354 0.69 -5.68 2.08
N GLY A 355 0.58 -6.95 2.47
CA GLY A 355 1.58 -7.97 2.17
C GLY A 355 1.10 -9.41 2.36
N LEU A 356 1.99 -10.37 2.15
CA LEU A 356 1.67 -11.80 2.06
C LEU A 356 1.71 -12.53 3.41
N GLY A 357 2.52 -12.07 4.36
CA GLY A 357 2.93 -12.85 5.54
C GLY A 357 2.92 -12.08 6.86
N GLY A 358 3.84 -12.41 7.75
CA GLY A 358 4.05 -11.67 9.01
C GLY A 358 4.75 -10.34 8.69
N LEU A 359 6.07 -10.35 8.74
CA LEU A 359 6.89 -9.32 8.10
C LEU A 359 7.05 -9.60 6.59
N ASP A 360 6.82 -8.58 5.78
CA ASP A 360 7.08 -8.59 4.34
C ASP A 360 8.14 -7.52 4.02
N ILE A 361 9.00 -7.78 3.02
CA ILE A 361 10.01 -6.84 2.54
C ILE A 361 9.39 -5.88 1.51
N PHE A 362 9.60 -4.59 1.73
CA PHE A 362 9.19 -3.49 0.87
C PHE A 362 10.40 -2.69 0.41
N ALA A 363 10.22 -1.96 -0.69
CA ALA A 363 11.14 -0.92 -1.14
C ALA A 363 10.39 0.42 -1.18
N ALA A 364 10.94 1.44 -0.53
CA ALA A 364 10.53 2.82 -0.67
C ALA A 364 11.44 3.52 -1.69
N VAL A 365 10.82 4.07 -2.73
CA VAL A 365 11.49 4.77 -3.83
C VAL A 365 10.92 6.18 -3.90
N ARG A 366 11.78 7.19 -4.05
CA ARG A 366 11.33 8.57 -4.25
C ARG A 366 10.68 8.72 -5.61
N ASP A 367 9.49 9.30 -5.64
CA ASP A 367 8.81 9.71 -6.86
C ASP A 367 9.38 11.04 -7.41
N PRO A 368 8.98 11.47 -8.62
CA PRO A 368 9.43 12.74 -9.19
C PRO A 368 9.06 13.99 -8.37
N PHE A 369 8.23 13.86 -7.33
CA PHE A 369 7.80 14.92 -6.43
C PHE A 369 8.45 14.81 -5.04
N ASP A 370 9.52 14.01 -4.93
CA ASP A 370 10.31 13.80 -3.72
C ASP A 370 9.56 13.12 -2.55
N GLN A 371 8.46 12.42 -2.84
CA GLN A 371 7.73 11.60 -1.86
C GLN A 371 8.15 10.14 -1.96
N TYR A 372 8.17 9.43 -0.83
CA TYR A 372 8.42 8.00 -0.85
C TYR A 372 7.18 7.24 -1.33
N ARG A 373 7.37 6.34 -2.29
CA ARG A 373 6.40 5.34 -2.70
C ARG A 373 6.89 3.97 -2.28
N THR A 374 6.12 3.32 -1.42
CA THR A 374 6.43 2.00 -0.87
C THR A 374 5.80 0.93 -1.73
N VAL A 375 6.60 -0.05 -2.16
CA VAL A 375 6.16 -1.19 -2.95
C VAL A 375 6.59 -2.51 -2.31
N ASN A 376 5.71 -3.49 -2.30
CA ASN A 376 6.01 -4.83 -1.81
C ASN A 376 6.88 -5.58 -2.84
N LEU A 377 7.94 -6.28 -2.42
CA LEU A 377 8.83 -6.99 -3.35
C LEU A 377 8.24 -8.30 -3.92
N GLY A 378 7.12 -8.77 -3.37
CA GLY A 378 6.38 -9.93 -3.84
C GLY A 378 7.12 -11.25 -3.68
N SER A 379 6.53 -12.31 -4.23
CA SER A 379 7.12 -13.65 -4.24
C SER A 379 8.30 -13.74 -5.22
N PRO A 380 9.39 -14.46 -4.91
CA PRO A 380 9.58 -15.34 -3.74
C PRO A 380 10.30 -14.68 -2.56
N VAL A 381 10.60 -13.38 -2.64
CA VAL A 381 11.24 -12.63 -1.53
C VAL A 381 10.32 -12.68 -0.31
N ASN A 382 9.05 -12.40 -0.51
CA ASN A 382 8.02 -12.47 0.52
C ASN A 382 7.26 -13.80 0.46
N SER A 383 6.96 -14.32 1.64
CA SER A 383 6.32 -15.58 1.93
C SER A 383 5.09 -15.35 2.82
N VAL A 384 4.52 -16.43 3.37
CA VAL A 384 3.43 -16.32 4.36
C VAL A 384 3.95 -16.15 5.80
N ARG A 385 5.26 -16.08 5.98
CA ARG A 385 5.95 -16.00 7.28
C ARG A 385 6.67 -14.65 7.40
N ASP A 386 7.65 -14.54 8.28
CA ASP A 386 8.47 -13.33 8.39
C ASP A 386 9.60 -13.35 7.37
N ASP A 387 9.71 -12.27 6.62
CA ASP A 387 10.77 -12.00 5.66
C ASP A 387 11.36 -10.62 5.95
N PHE A 388 12.66 -10.58 6.23
CA PHE A 388 13.30 -9.39 6.78
C PHE A 388 14.81 -9.35 6.52
N ALA A 389 15.48 -8.26 6.96
CA ALA A 389 16.92 -8.06 6.82
C ALA A 389 17.43 -8.28 5.37
N PHE A 390 16.70 -7.72 4.42
CA PHE A 390 17.05 -7.75 3.01
C PHE A 390 18.25 -6.84 2.74
N ILE A 391 19.28 -7.37 2.08
CA ILE A 391 20.41 -6.61 1.56
C ILE A 391 20.70 -7.04 0.12
N VAL A 392 21.09 -6.10 -0.74
CA VAL A 392 21.41 -6.37 -2.15
C VAL A 392 22.53 -5.45 -2.65
N ARG A 393 23.33 -5.91 -3.60
CA ARG A 393 24.35 -5.12 -4.30
C ARG A 393 23.91 -4.76 -5.71
N GLY A 394 24.62 -3.83 -6.34
CA GLY A 394 24.38 -3.43 -7.74
C GLY A 394 24.50 -4.56 -8.77
N ASP A 395 25.11 -5.70 -8.42
CA ASP A 395 25.12 -6.92 -9.26
C ASP A 395 23.89 -7.81 -9.09
N GLY A 396 22.90 -7.36 -8.29
CA GLY A 396 21.66 -8.09 -8.01
C GLY A 396 21.81 -9.21 -6.99
N LYS A 397 23.00 -9.45 -6.41
CA LYS A 397 23.22 -10.50 -5.41
C LYS A 397 23.07 -9.96 -3.99
N GLY A 398 22.55 -10.80 -3.10
CA GLY A 398 22.29 -10.37 -1.74
C GLY A 398 21.81 -11.48 -0.82
N PHE A 399 21.21 -11.07 0.28
CA PHE A 399 20.66 -11.98 1.29
C PHE A 399 19.38 -11.42 1.91
N LEU A 400 18.56 -12.31 2.44
CA LEU A 400 17.46 -11.97 3.36
C LEU A 400 17.39 -13.02 4.47
N SER A 401 16.68 -12.68 5.54
CA SER A 401 16.37 -13.59 6.64
C SER A 401 14.90 -13.96 6.63
N SER A 402 14.57 -15.21 6.97
CA SER A 402 13.19 -15.68 6.98
C SER A 402 13.00 -16.93 7.81
N ASN A 403 11.84 -17.06 8.45
CA ASN A 403 11.38 -18.28 9.13
C ASN A 403 10.36 -19.07 8.27
N ARG A 404 10.50 -18.98 6.94
CA ARG A 404 9.65 -19.69 5.94
C ARG A 404 9.70 -21.21 6.02
N GLU A 405 10.72 -21.80 6.66
CA GLU A 405 10.84 -23.24 6.84
C GLU A 405 10.01 -23.73 8.04
N GLU A 406 8.97 -24.52 7.75
CA GLU A 406 7.95 -24.91 8.73
C GLU A 406 8.45 -25.84 9.85
N GLU A 407 9.48 -26.65 9.61
CA GLU A 407 9.89 -27.70 10.56
C GLU A 407 10.58 -27.17 11.82
N THR A 408 11.28 -26.02 11.74
CA THR A 408 12.00 -25.45 12.88
C THR A 408 11.38 -24.16 13.41
N GLY A 409 10.77 -23.36 12.53
CA GLY A 409 10.27 -22.03 12.86
C GLY A 409 11.36 -21.03 13.25
N PHE A 410 12.64 -21.32 12.97
CA PHE A 410 13.75 -20.42 13.23
C PHE A 410 14.08 -19.58 12.01
N ASP A 411 14.61 -18.38 12.28
CA ASP A 411 15.09 -17.50 11.23
C ASP A 411 16.33 -18.13 10.57
N ASN A 412 16.30 -18.21 9.24
CA ASN A 412 17.36 -18.69 8.38
C ASN A 412 17.76 -17.60 7.38
N ILE A 413 19.00 -17.65 6.89
CA ILE A 413 19.53 -16.77 5.85
C ILE A 413 19.36 -17.43 4.48
N TYR A 414 18.80 -16.67 3.53
CA TYR A 414 18.65 -17.07 2.13
C TYR A 414 19.47 -16.14 1.24
N ALA A 415 20.20 -16.72 0.28
CA ALA A 415 20.86 -15.97 -0.78
C ALA A 415 19.85 -15.61 -1.86
N ILE A 416 19.91 -14.36 -2.35
CA ILE A 416 19.07 -13.86 -3.44
C ILE A 416 19.90 -13.53 -4.68
N SER A 417 19.27 -13.70 -5.83
CA SER A 417 19.74 -13.14 -7.10
C SER A 417 18.58 -12.44 -7.80
N GLU A 418 18.71 -11.13 -8.01
CA GLU A 418 17.79 -10.33 -8.81
C GLU A 418 17.97 -10.66 -10.29
N LYS A 419 16.87 -10.93 -10.99
CA LYS A 419 16.85 -11.15 -12.44
C LYS A 419 16.71 -9.84 -13.20
N GLU A 420 15.92 -8.92 -12.65
CA GLU A 420 15.61 -7.63 -13.25
C GLU A 420 15.52 -6.54 -12.18
N PRO A 421 16.23 -5.41 -12.34
CA PRO A 421 16.19 -4.30 -11.40
C PRO A 421 14.77 -3.83 -11.09
N LEU A 422 14.50 -3.50 -9.83
CA LEU A 422 13.27 -2.79 -9.46
C LEU A 422 13.12 -1.51 -10.29
N GLN A 423 12.07 -1.48 -11.12
CA GLN A 423 11.66 -0.33 -11.92
C GLN A 423 10.19 -0.04 -11.62
N LEU A 424 9.91 1.20 -11.24
CA LEU A 424 8.56 1.73 -11.09
C LEU A 424 8.22 2.52 -12.34
N LYS A 425 7.34 1.97 -13.18
CA LYS A 425 6.91 2.59 -14.43
C LYS A 425 5.53 2.10 -14.81
N ALA A 426 4.71 2.98 -15.35
CA ALA A 426 3.48 2.67 -16.06
C ALA A 426 3.56 3.24 -17.48
N ALA A 427 2.58 2.89 -18.31
CA ALA A 427 2.46 3.40 -19.66
C ALA A 427 1.06 3.97 -19.89
N LEU A 428 1.02 5.20 -20.42
CA LEU A 428 -0.18 5.79 -20.99
C LEU A 428 -0.04 5.76 -22.51
N CYS A 429 -0.79 4.85 -23.13
CA CYS A 429 -0.92 4.84 -24.57
C CYS A 429 -2.33 5.30 -24.97
N GLY A 430 -2.53 5.62 -26.24
CA GLY A 430 -3.84 6.02 -26.68
C GLY A 430 -3.92 6.42 -28.14
N LEU A 431 -5.13 6.84 -28.52
CA LEU A 431 -5.49 7.27 -29.86
C LEU A 431 -6.07 8.69 -29.81
N VAL A 432 -5.56 9.57 -30.65
CA VAL A 432 -6.16 10.87 -30.93
C VAL A 432 -6.88 10.82 -32.28
N ARG A 433 -8.14 11.23 -32.32
CA ARG A 433 -8.96 11.21 -33.53
C ARG A 433 -9.90 12.40 -33.63
N ASP A 434 -10.41 12.65 -34.83
CA ASP A 434 -11.46 13.62 -35.07
C ASP A 434 -12.76 13.18 -34.37
N SER A 435 -13.43 14.11 -33.69
CA SER A 435 -14.65 13.80 -32.92
C SER A 435 -15.85 13.44 -33.80
N ILE A 436 -15.87 13.86 -35.07
CA ILE A 436 -16.96 13.62 -36.01
C ILE A 436 -16.60 12.49 -36.96
N THR A 437 -15.52 12.63 -37.74
CA THR A 437 -15.15 11.64 -38.77
C THR A 437 -14.60 10.35 -38.17
N LYS A 438 -14.18 10.41 -36.89
CA LYS A 438 -13.46 9.33 -36.18
C LYS A 438 -12.14 8.93 -36.84
N GLU A 439 -11.66 9.71 -37.81
CA GLU A 439 -10.37 9.48 -38.46
C GLU A 439 -9.22 9.78 -37.49
N PRO A 440 -8.15 8.96 -37.49
CA PRO A 440 -6.99 9.19 -36.65
C PRO A 440 -6.29 10.49 -37.04
N LEU A 441 -5.84 11.24 -36.02
CA LEU A 441 -5.12 12.49 -36.24
C LEU A 441 -3.63 12.26 -36.00
N SER A 442 -2.84 12.21 -37.08
CA SER A 442 -1.38 12.22 -37.00
C SER A 442 -0.85 13.57 -36.52
N ASP A 443 0.35 13.60 -35.96
CA ASP A 443 1.04 14.82 -35.54
C ASP A 443 0.23 15.70 -34.57
N ALA A 444 -0.75 15.10 -33.90
CA ALA A 444 -1.46 15.72 -32.80
C ALA A 444 -0.55 15.71 -31.57
N LYS A 445 -0.49 16.86 -30.91
CA LYS A 445 0.37 17.10 -29.77
C LYS A 445 -0.34 16.66 -28.50
N VAL A 446 0.21 15.67 -27.80
CA VAL A 446 -0.30 15.18 -26.51
C VAL A 446 0.68 15.56 -25.41
N THR A 447 0.25 16.37 -24.46
CA THR A 447 1.05 16.85 -23.33
C THR A 447 0.52 16.27 -22.02
N LEU A 448 1.41 15.71 -21.21
CA LEU A 448 1.14 15.17 -19.89
C LEU A 448 1.35 16.25 -18.82
N TYR A 449 0.37 16.43 -17.95
CA TYR A 449 0.42 17.35 -16.81
C TYR A 449 0.27 16.60 -15.48
N ASN A 450 0.92 17.12 -14.43
CA ASN A 450 0.68 16.69 -13.06
C ASN A 450 -0.60 17.35 -12.47
N ARG A 451 -0.92 17.02 -11.22
CA ARG A 451 -2.07 17.61 -10.47
C ARG A 451 -1.99 19.14 -10.32
N ASP A 452 -0.79 19.71 -10.32
CA ASP A 452 -0.57 21.16 -10.23
C ASP A 452 -0.59 21.86 -11.60
N ASN A 453 -0.97 21.15 -12.66
CA ASN A 453 -1.01 21.64 -14.04
C ASN A 453 0.37 22.07 -14.58
N HIS A 454 1.46 21.49 -14.06
CA HIS A 454 2.80 21.57 -14.64
C HIS A 454 2.99 20.49 -15.70
N ALA A 455 3.47 20.90 -16.89
CA ALA A 455 3.78 19.98 -17.97
C ALA A 455 4.99 19.10 -17.60
N LEU A 456 4.83 17.79 -17.69
CA LEU A 456 5.85 16.79 -17.38
C LEU A 456 6.52 16.20 -18.62
N ASN A 457 5.71 15.95 -19.66
CA ASN A 457 6.16 15.30 -20.89
C ASN A 457 5.25 15.65 -22.07
N GLU A 458 5.74 15.44 -23.29
CA GLU A 458 5.05 15.79 -24.52
C GLU A 458 5.45 14.82 -25.64
N VAL A 459 4.46 14.35 -26.40
CA VAL A 459 4.65 13.46 -27.55
C VAL A 459 3.76 13.90 -28.71
N LEU A 460 4.14 13.52 -29.93
CA LEU A 460 3.29 13.62 -31.12
C LEU A 460 2.70 12.25 -31.45
N THR A 461 1.48 12.24 -31.96
CA THR A 461 0.86 11.02 -32.47
C THR A 461 1.49 10.55 -33.78
N ASP A 462 1.53 9.23 -33.98
CA ASP A 462 1.99 8.62 -35.22
C ASP A 462 0.96 8.77 -36.37
N ALA A 463 1.28 8.23 -37.55
CA ALA A 463 0.39 8.29 -38.72
C ALA A 463 -1.00 7.62 -38.51
N SER A 464 -1.10 6.74 -37.52
CA SER A 464 -2.35 6.08 -37.13
C SER A 464 -3.03 6.79 -35.95
N GLY A 465 -2.56 7.98 -35.57
CA GLY A 465 -3.10 8.78 -34.46
C GLY A 465 -2.71 8.25 -33.07
N ASN A 466 -1.83 7.26 -32.97
CA ASN A 466 -1.48 6.65 -31.69
C ASN A 466 -0.35 7.42 -31.00
N PHE A 467 -0.40 7.45 -29.68
CA PHE A 467 0.71 7.88 -28.84
C PHE A 467 1.00 6.85 -27.76
N CYS A 468 2.23 6.86 -27.23
CA CYS A 468 2.50 6.22 -25.96
C CYS A 468 3.63 6.91 -25.20
N MET A 469 3.46 7.05 -23.89
CA MET A 469 4.43 7.65 -22.99
C MET A 469 4.60 6.79 -21.74
N SER A 470 5.84 6.71 -21.26
CA SER A 470 6.13 6.13 -19.94
C SER A 470 5.88 7.19 -18.87
N VAL A 471 5.19 6.80 -17.82
CA VAL A 471 4.84 7.67 -16.69
C VAL A 471 5.18 7.00 -15.37
N TRP A 472 5.31 7.81 -14.32
CA TRP A 472 5.46 7.28 -12.97
C TRP A 472 4.13 6.66 -12.50
N PRO A 473 4.11 5.45 -11.93
CA PRO A 473 2.89 4.90 -11.35
C PRO A 473 2.49 5.67 -10.09
N PHE A 474 1.37 5.34 -9.49
CA PHE A 474 0.92 5.90 -8.22
C PHE A 474 0.66 7.42 -8.25
N THR A 475 0.40 7.96 -9.44
CA THR A 475 0.19 9.39 -9.68
C THR A 475 -1.00 9.58 -10.62
N ASN A 476 -1.77 10.64 -10.39
CA ASN A 476 -2.87 11.03 -11.28
C ASN A 476 -2.35 12.07 -12.27
N TYR A 477 -2.84 11.99 -13.50
CA TYR A 477 -2.36 12.81 -14.60
C TYR A 477 -3.51 13.49 -15.34
N ASN A 478 -3.20 14.58 -16.06
CA ASN A 478 -4.07 15.14 -17.07
C ASN A 478 -3.36 15.10 -18.43
N LEU A 479 -4.00 14.50 -19.43
CA LEU A 479 -3.55 14.55 -20.81
C LEU A 479 -4.27 15.68 -21.52
N ARG A 480 -3.52 16.60 -22.14
CA ARG A 480 -4.06 17.60 -23.07
C ARG A 480 -3.61 17.28 -24.49
N ALA A 481 -4.56 17.07 -25.39
CA ALA A 481 -4.29 16.86 -26.80
C ALA A 481 -4.73 18.08 -27.61
N GLY A 482 -3.90 18.50 -28.56
CA GLY A 482 -4.19 19.62 -29.46
C GLY A 482 -3.54 19.43 -30.82
N LYS A 483 -4.13 20.03 -31.86
CA LYS A 483 -3.60 20.05 -33.22
C LYS A 483 -4.01 21.38 -33.88
N GLU A 484 -3.24 21.85 -34.84
CA GLU A 484 -3.63 23.03 -35.64
C GLU A 484 -4.99 22.80 -36.30
N GLU A 485 -5.85 23.83 -36.34
CA GLU A 485 -7.26 23.75 -36.75
C GLU A 485 -8.14 22.85 -35.88
N TYR A 486 -7.72 22.52 -34.65
CA TYR A 486 -8.53 21.74 -33.71
C TYR A 486 -8.52 22.36 -32.31
N GLN A 487 -9.68 22.32 -31.66
CA GLN A 487 -9.80 22.64 -30.24
C GLN A 487 -9.07 21.59 -29.39
N SER A 488 -8.39 22.06 -28.35
CA SER A 488 -7.71 21.16 -27.42
C SER A 488 -8.71 20.44 -26.51
N THR A 489 -8.46 19.15 -26.27
CA THR A 489 -9.23 18.31 -25.33
C THR A 489 -8.35 17.92 -24.16
N GLU A 490 -8.96 17.83 -22.97
CA GLU A 490 -8.31 17.32 -21.76
C GLU A 490 -8.93 16.00 -21.30
N HIS A 491 -8.11 15.15 -20.70
CA HIS A 491 -8.54 13.88 -20.13
C HIS A 491 -7.77 13.60 -18.84
N TRP A 492 -8.51 13.53 -17.73
CA TRP A 492 -7.95 13.13 -16.45
C TRP A 492 -7.80 11.62 -16.39
N VAL A 493 -6.63 11.18 -15.93
CA VAL A 493 -6.30 9.79 -15.72
C VAL A 493 -6.05 9.58 -14.23
N ASP A 494 -6.86 8.71 -13.64
CA ASP A 494 -6.67 8.26 -12.26
C ASP A 494 -5.33 7.55 -12.10
N GLU A 495 -4.96 7.31 -10.85
CA GLU A 495 -3.74 6.59 -10.48
C GLU A 495 -3.55 5.26 -11.24
N LEU A 496 -2.29 5.00 -11.61
CA LEU A 496 -1.86 3.79 -12.33
C LEU A 496 -1.10 2.87 -11.39
N GLU A 497 -1.30 1.57 -11.56
CA GLU A 497 -0.47 0.57 -10.89
C GLU A 497 0.91 0.43 -11.54
N ASN A 498 1.88 -0.10 -10.80
CA ASN A 498 3.20 -0.37 -11.37
C ASN A 498 3.11 -1.44 -12.46
N GLY A 499 3.68 -1.16 -13.63
CA GLY A 499 3.61 -2.02 -14.81
C GLY A 499 2.30 -1.91 -15.59
N GLU A 500 1.33 -1.11 -15.12
CA GLU A 500 0.07 -0.92 -15.83
C GLU A 500 0.31 -0.22 -17.17
N LYS A 501 -0.38 -0.69 -18.20
CA LYS A 501 -0.56 0.01 -19.46
C LYS A 501 -2.03 0.38 -19.61
N ARG A 502 -2.34 1.68 -19.60
CA ARG A 502 -3.70 2.20 -19.78
C ARG A 502 -3.83 2.87 -21.14
N GLU A 503 -4.93 2.54 -21.83
CA GLU A 503 -5.27 3.08 -23.15
C GLU A 503 -6.30 4.21 -23.01
N VAL A 504 -6.07 5.34 -23.68
CA VAL A 504 -6.94 6.52 -23.64
C VAL A 504 -7.34 6.93 -25.06
N VAL A 505 -8.61 7.27 -25.26
CA VAL A 505 -9.08 7.85 -26.54
C VAL A 505 -9.41 9.32 -26.34
N MET A 506 -8.75 10.18 -27.11
CA MET A 506 -8.97 11.62 -27.09
C MET A 506 -9.57 12.08 -28.41
N GLU A 507 -10.72 12.73 -28.34
CA GLU A 507 -11.44 13.22 -29.52
C GLU A 507 -11.30 14.75 -29.61
N LEU A 508 -10.81 15.25 -30.74
CA LEU A 508 -10.62 16.68 -31.00
C LEU A 508 -11.72 17.19 -31.94
N VAL A 509 -12.21 18.39 -31.67
CA VAL A 509 -13.22 19.08 -32.50
C VAL A 509 -12.49 20.04 -33.42
N ARG A 510 -12.73 19.94 -34.74
CA ARG A 510 -12.11 20.83 -35.72
C ARG A 510 -12.62 22.27 -35.56
N ASP A 511 -11.71 23.24 -35.58
CA ASP A 511 -12.00 24.67 -35.57
C ASP A 511 -12.75 25.06 -36.85
N GLY A 512 -13.78 25.89 -36.69
CA GLY A 512 -14.51 26.45 -37.83
C GLY A 512 -15.31 25.43 -38.65
N VAL A 513 -16.04 24.52 -37.98
CA VAL A 513 -17.08 23.69 -38.63
C VAL A 513 -17.85 24.56 -39.64
N GLN A 514 -17.65 24.31 -40.93
CA GLN A 514 -18.37 25.03 -41.97
C GLN A 514 -19.82 24.58 -41.93
N VAL A 515 -20.65 25.38 -41.28
CA VAL A 515 -22.10 25.23 -41.29
C VAL A 515 -22.67 26.10 -42.40
N THR A 516 -23.50 25.53 -43.24
CA THR A 516 -24.21 26.18 -44.33
C THR A 516 -25.70 26.23 -44.01
N THR A 517 -26.43 27.19 -44.58
CA THR A 517 -27.89 27.26 -44.40
C THR A 517 -28.53 25.92 -44.76
N GLY A 518 -29.30 25.36 -43.80
CA GLY A 518 -29.94 24.05 -43.90
C GLY A 518 -29.27 22.96 -43.07
N ASP A 519 -28.05 23.16 -42.58
CA ASP A 519 -27.36 22.18 -41.74
C ASP A 519 -28.02 22.03 -40.36
N ASP A 520 -28.10 20.78 -39.86
CA ASP A 520 -28.42 20.52 -38.45
C ASP A 520 -27.16 20.70 -37.60
N LEU A 521 -27.18 21.72 -36.75
CA LEU A 521 -26.09 22.02 -35.82
C LEU A 521 -25.89 20.89 -34.79
N THR A 522 -26.91 20.08 -34.55
CA THR A 522 -26.82 18.88 -33.71
C THR A 522 -25.79 17.90 -34.30
N GLU A 523 -25.91 17.63 -35.59
CA GLU A 523 -25.00 16.75 -36.33
C GLU A 523 -23.64 17.42 -36.58
N LYS A 524 -23.63 18.65 -37.10
CA LYS A 524 -22.40 19.33 -37.54
C LYS A 524 -21.47 19.73 -36.41
N MET A 525 -22.01 20.07 -35.24
CA MET A 525 -21.22 20.56 -34.11
C MET A 525 -21.08 19.53 -32.98
N GLY A 526 -21.49 18.28 -33.22
CA GLY A 526 -21.44 17.21 -32.22
C GLY A 526 -22.29 17.48 -30.97
N LEU A 527 -23.37 18.25 -31.10
CA LEU A 527 -24.30 18.49 -30.01
C LEU A 527 -25.27 17.31 -29.89
N LYS A 528 -25.79 17.03 -28.70
CA LYS A 528 -26.80 15.98 -28.54
C LYS A 528 -28.21 16.55 -28.80
N PRO A 529 -29.13 15.79 -29.43
CA PRO A 529 -30.52 16.22 -29.58
C PRO A 529 -31.20 16.45 -28.22
N ILE A 530 -32.21 17.33 -28.20
CA ILE A 530 -33.00 17.55 -26.99
C ILE A 530 -34.09 16.49 -26.90
N TYR A 531 -33.91 15.54 -25.99
CA TYR A 531 -34.87 14.46 -25.77
C TYR A 531 -35.98 14.83 -24.78
N PHE A 532 -37.19 14.32 -25.04
CA PHE A 532 -38.38 14.54 -24.22
C PHE A 532 -38.97 13.25 -23.66
N ASP A 533 -39.64 13.37 -22.51
CA ASP A 533 -40.45 12.31 -21.92
C ASP A 533 -41.61 11.92 -22.84
N PHE A 534 -42.07 10.68 -22.68
CA PHE A 534 -43.31 10.23 -23.31
C PHE A 534 -44.45 11.18 -22.87
N ASP A 535 -45.25 11.60 -23.85
CA ASP A 535 -46.34 12.56 -23.66
C ASP A 535 -45.94 13.94 -23.06
N GLY A 536 -44.64 14.24 -22.99
CA GLY A 536 -44.10 15.43 -22.34
C GLY A 536 -43.51 16.46 -23.31
N SER A 537 -43.53 17.74 -22.91
CA SER A 537 -42.83 18.85 -23.59
C SER A 537 -41.91 19.65 -22.66
N GLY A 538 -41.73 19.21 -21.41
CA GLY A 538 -40.81 19.84 -20.47
C GLY A 538 -39.35 19.60 -20.85
N ILE A 539 -38.50 20.60 -20.65
CA ILE A 539 -37.05 20.48 -20.80
C ILE A 539 -36.52 19.70 -19.58
N ARG A 540 -35.88 18.56 -19.83
CA ARG A 540 -35.23 17.76 -18.79
C ARG A 540 -33.97 18.46 -18.30
N LYS A 541 -33.60 18.26 -17.02
CA LYS A 541 -32.38 18.83 -16.43
C LYS A 541 -31.10 18.48 -17.19
N ILE A 542 -31.00 17.25 -17.70
CA ILE A 542 -29.84 16.83 -18.52
C ILE A 542 -29.79 17.54 -19.88
N SER A 543 -30.95 17.91 -20.44
CA SER A 543 -31.06 18.65 -21.70
C SER A 543 -30.67 20.12 -21.53
N GLU A 544 -30.66 20.66 -20.31
CA GLU A 544 -30.19 22.03 -20.03
C GLU A 544 -28.70 22.21 -20.32
N ILE A 545 -27.88 21.17 -20.09
CA ILE A 545 -26.44 21.17 -20.39
C ILE A 545 -26.22 21.31 -21.91
N GLU A 546 -26.99 20.57 -22.71
CA GLU A 546 -26.89 20.60 -24.17
C GLU A 546 -27.46 21.91 -24.74
N LEU A 547 -28.55 22.43 -24.18
CA LEU A 547 -29.06 23.77 -24.52
C LEU A 547 -28.05 24.88 -24.19
N GLY A 548 -27.30 24.73 -23.10
CA GLY A 548 -26.21 25.65 -22.74
C GLY A 548 -25.16 25.75 -23.86
N LYS A 549 -24.78 24.63 -24.47
CA LYS A 549 -23.84 24.62 -25.60
C LYS A 549 -24.40 25.35 -26.82
N VAL A 550 -25.67 25.10 -27.17
CA VAL A 550 -26.35 25.82 -28.27
C VAL A 550 -26.37 27.33 -28.02
N ILE A 551 -26.67 27.75 -26.78
CA ILE A 551 -26.70 29.16 -26.39
C ILE A 551 -25.32 29.80 -26.54
N GLU A 552 -24.25 29.13 -26.11
CA GLU A 552 -22.89 29.67 -26.25
C GLU A 552 -22.48 29.82 -27.73
N VAL A 553 -22.86 28.86 -28.59
CA VAL A 553 -22.68 29.00 -30.05
C VAL A 553 -23.43 30.23 -30.58
N MET A 554 -24.70 30.41 -30.20
CA MET A 554 -25.48 31.59 -30.63
C MET A 554 -24.93 32.93 -30.11
N LYS A 555 -24.27 32.95 -28.95
CA LYS A 555 -23.59 34.14 -28.42
C LYS A 555 -22.29 34.41 -29.18
N GLN A 556 -21.52 33.37 -29.48
CA GLN A 556 -20.27 33.46 -30.21
C GLN A 556 -20.48 33.95 -31.66
N TYR A 557 -21.61 33.61 -32.27
CA TYR A 557 -21.99 34.03 -33.62
C TYR A 557 -23.24 34.93 -33.62
N PRO A 558 -23.14 36.25 -33.42
CA PRO A 558 -24.28 37.14 -33.22
C PRO A 558 -25.28 37.25 -34.38
N ARG A 559 -24.89 36.84 -35.59
CA ARG A 559 -25.72 36.82 -36.80
C ARG A 559 -26.42 35.48 -37.04
N LEU A 560 -26.07 34.45 -36.27
CA LEU A 560 -26.63 33.11 -36.39
C LEU A 560 -28.14 33.12 -36.08
N VAL A 561 -28.94 32.59 -37.01
CA VAL A 561 -30.38 32.38 -36.87
C VAL A 561 -30.68 30.90 -37.04
N ILE A 562 -31.43 30.31 -36.11
CA ILE A 562 -31.73 28.87 -36.12
C ILE A 562 -33.24 28.58 -36.04
N GLU A 563 -33.67 27.46 -36.60
CA GLU A 563 -35.02 26.92 -36.46
C GLU A 563 -34.97 25.64 -35.62
N VAL A 564 -35.70 25.60 -34.51
CA VAL A 564 -35.89 24.40 -33.70
C VAL A 564 -36.94 23.52 -34.37
N ARG A 565 -36.55 22.32 -34.80
CA ARG A 565 -37.49 21.31 -35.30
C ARG A 565 -37.73 20.28 -34.22
N SER A 566 -38.99 20.08 -33.86
CA SER A 566 -39.36 19.12 -32.81
C SER A 566 -40.21 17.98 -33.38
N HIS A 567 -40.00 16.79 -32.84
CA HIS A 567 -40.59 15.55 -33.34
C HIS A 567 -41.24 14.74 -32.20
N THR A 568 -42.14 13.83 -32.55
CA THR A 568 -42.73 12.82 -31.64
C THR A 568 -42.36 11.41 -32.09
N ASP A 569 -42.62 10.44 -31.21
CA ASP A 569 -42.68 9.04 -31.65
C ASP A 569 -44.03 8.76 -32.31
N SER A 570 -44.19 7.55 -32.85
CA SER A 570 -45.37 7.08 -33.60
C SER A 570 -46.61 6.79 -32.74
N ARG A 571 -46.55 7.02 -31.42
CA ARG A 571 -47.64 6.65 -30.52
C ARG A 571 -48.54 7.86 -30.30
N GLY A 572 -49.72 7.82 -30.88
CA GLY A 572 -50.72 8.88 -30.77
C GLY A 572 -51.51 9.01 -32.06
N SER A 573 -52.32 10.04 -32.17
CA SER A 573 -52.85 10.46 -33.47
C SER A 573 -51.96 11.54 -34.07
N ASP A 574 -51.88 11.64 -35.39
CA ASP A 574 -51.09 12.66 -36.10
C ASP A 574 -51.41 14.07 -35.60
N ALA A 575 -52.70 14.36 -35.39
CA ALA A 575 -53.16 15.65 -34.89
C ALA A 575 -52.63 15.94 -33.47
N TYR A 576 -52.61 14.92 -32.62
CA TYR A 576 -52.06 15.03 -31.27
C TYR A 576 -50.54 15.21 -31.30
N ASN A 577 -49.85 14.38 -32.07
CA ASN A 577 -48.40 14.39 -32.23
C ASN A 577 -47.89 15.70 -32.83
N LYS A 578 -48.60 16.23 -33.82
CA LYS A 578 -48.36 17.58 -34.35
C LYS A 578 -48.48 18.63 -33.25
N ALA A 579 -49.56 18.65 -32.48
CA ALA A 579 -49.73 19.60 -31.40
C ALA A 579 -48.68 19.45 -30.28
N LEU A 580 -48.25 18.23 -29.97
CA LEU A 580 -47.22 17.95 -28.96
C LEU A 580 -45.83 18.42 -29.41
N SER A 581 -45.46 18.15 -30.66
CA SER A 581 -44.20 18.65 -31.21
C SER A 581 -44.13 20.18 -31.25
N GLU A 582 -45.24 20.87 -31.56
CA GLU A 582 -45.30 22.35 -31.49
C GLU A 582 -45.07 22.88 -30.07
N ARG A 583 -45.59 22.18 -29.05
CA ARG A 583 -45.32 22.53 -27.65
C ARG A 583 -43.85 22.34 -27.29
N ARG A 584 -43.21 21.27 -27.78
CA ARG A 584 -41.77 20.99 -27.60
C ARG A 584 -40.92 22.08 -28.23
N ALA A 585 -41.20 22.44 -29.48
CA ALA A 585 -40.47 23.48 -30.19
C ALA A 585 -40.56 24.80 -29.42
N ARG A 586 -41.77 25.18 -29.00
CA ARG A 586 -42.00 26.39 -28.21
C ARG A 586 -41.28 26.36 -26.86
N ALA A 587 -41.27 25.22 -26.16
CA ALA A 587 -40.58 25.08 -24.89
C ALA A 587 -39.06 25.30 -25.05
N THR A 588 -38.46 24.70 -26.08
CA THR A 588 -37.04 24.87 -26.41
C THR A 588 -36.70 26.30 -26.79
N VAL A 589 -37.50 26.93 -27.66
CA VAL A 589 -37.34 28.35 -28.05
C VAL A 589 -37.42 29.26 -26.83
N ASN A 590 -38.46 29.09 -26.01
CA ASN A 590 -38.65 29.89 -24.79
C ASN A 590 -37.49 29.72 -23.80
N TYR A 591 -36.91 28.52 -23.73
CA TYR A 591 -35.74 28.28 -22.89
C TYR A 591 -34.55 29.09 -23.37
N ILE A 592 -34.20 29.00 -24.65
CA ILE A 592 -33.05 29.70 -25.24
C ILE A 592 -33.21 31.22 -25.15
N VAL A 593 -34.41 31.74 -25.39
CA VAL A 593 -34.70 33.18 -25.25
C VAL A 593 -34.60 33.63 -23.79
N ASN A 594 -35.36 33.00 -22.88
CA ASN A 594 -35.52 33.51 -21.52
C ASN A 594 -34.33 33.17 -20.60
N LYS A 595 -33.72 32.00 -20.75
CA LYS A 595 -32.57 31.56 -19.95
C LYS A 595 -31.24 31.89 -20.62
N GLY A 596 -31.18 31.82 -21.95
CA GLY A 596 -29.96 32.09 -22.72
C GLY A 596 -29.74 33.57 -23.07
N GLY A 597 -30.77 34.42 -22.97
CA GLY A 597 -30.69 35.83 -23.32
C GLY A 597 -30.55 36.08 -24.82
N ILE A 598 -31.02 35.15 -25.65
CA ILE A 598 -30.96 35.24 -27.11
C ILE A 598 -32.17 36.03 -27.63
N SER A 599 -31.95 36.93 -28.59
CA SER A 599 -33.03 37.70 -29.21
C SER A 599 -34.08 36.77 -29.86
N PRO A 600 -35.40 36.99 -29.63
CA PRO A 600 -36.47 36.20 -30.25
C PRO A 600 -36.40 36.13 -31.79
N ASP A 601 -35.87 37.17 -32.45
CA ASP A 601 -35.76 37.21 -33.91
C ASP A 601 -34.70 36.23 -34.46
N ARG A 602 -33.86 35.67 -33.59
CA ARG A 602 -32.76 34.77 -33.97
C ARG A 602 -33.11 33.30 -33.82
N ILE A 603 -34.30 32.99 -33.35
CA ILE A 603 -34.72 31.61 -33.12
C ILE A 603 -36.21 31.42 -33.36
N SER A 604 -36.55 30.50 -34.26
CA SER A 604 -37.92 30.06 -34.51
C SER A 604 -38.11 28.60 -34.07
N GLY A 605 -39.36 28.15 -33.99
CA GLY A 605 -39.67 26.76 -33.65
C GLY A 605 -40.83 26.22 -34.49
N LYS A 606 -40.72 24.96 -34.92
CA LYS A 606 -41.73 24.27 -35.72
C LYS A 606 -41.86 22.81 -35.27
N GLY A 607 -43.09 22.37 -35.03
CA GLY A 607 -43.39 20.98 -34.71
C GLY A 607 -43.66 20.17 -35.98
N PHE A 608 -43.12 18.96 -36.07
CA PHE A 608 -43.32 18.05 -37.22
C PHE A 608 -44.17 16.83 -36.87
N GLY A 609 -44.53 16.63 -35.60
CA GLY A 609 -45.19 15.40 -35.15
C GLY A 609 -44.33 14.19 -35.45
N GLU A 610 -44.95 13.13 -35.95
CA GLU A 610 -44.28 11.88 -36.31
C GLU A 610 -43.94 11.78 -37.81
N THR A 611 -44.05 12.87 -38.57
CA THR A 611 -43.83 12.81 -40.03
C THR A 611 -42.38 12.60 -40.43
N GLU A 612 -41.44 12.76 -39.49
CA GLU A 612 -39.98 12.67 -39.72
C GLU A 612 -39.32 11.77 -38.66
N LEU A 613 -39.70 10.49 -38.67
CA LEU A 613 -39.08 9.44 -37.84
C LEU A 613 -37.66 9.14 -38.33
N ILE A 614 -36.74 8.91 -37.40
CA ILE A 614 -35.33 8.58 -37.70
C ILE A 614 -35.03 7.07 -37.64
N ASN A 615 -36.03 6.28 -37.31
CA ASN A 615 -35.95 4.83 -37.31
C ASN A 615 -37.24 4.22 -37.87
N SER A 616 -37.28 2.90 -38.02
CA SER A 616 -38.43 2.17 -38.60
C SER A 616 -39.64 2.10 -37.67
N CYS A 617 -39.68 2.87 -36.59
CA CYS A 617 -40.73 2.81 -35.60
C CYS A 617 -41.98 3.61 -35.99
N ALA A 618 -42.64 3.20 -37.07
CA ALA A 618 -43.88 3.80 -37.57
C ALA A 618 -45.13 3.15 -36.93
N ASP A 619 -46.30 3.68 -37.26
CA ASP A 619 -47.59 3.19 -36.75
C ASP A 619 -47.77 1.68 -37.01
N GLY A 620 -48.19 0.96 -35.97
CA GLY A 620 -48.40 -0.48 -36.03
C GLY A 620 -47.12 -1.33 -36.00
N VAL A 621 -45.93 -0.71 -35.96
CA VAL A 621 -44.65 -1.41 -35.76
C VAL A 621 -44.36 -1.53 -34.28
N SER A 622 -44.01 -2.74 -33.81
CA SER A 622 -43.59 -2.96 -32.42
C SER A 622 -42.15 -2.51 -32.23
N CYS A 623 -41.91 -1.59 -31.30
CA CYS A 623 -40.59 -1.04 -30.99
C CYS A 623 -40.31 -1.03 -29.49
N THR A 624 -39.03 -0.93 -29.16
CA THR A 624 -38.55 -0.70 -27.79
C THR A 624 -38.74 0.76 -27.37
N GLU A 625 -38.71 1.03 -26.06
CA GLU A 625 -38.84 2.40 -25.55
C GLU A 625 -37.65 3.27 -25.96
N GLU A 626 -36.45 2.69 -26.06
CA GLU A 626 -35.24 3.35 -26.55
C GLU A 626 -35.42 3.83 -28.00
N GLN A 627 -36.02 3.00 -28.85
CA GLN A 627 -36.32 3.36 -30.24
C GLN A 627 -37.38 4.47 -30.32
N HIS A 628 -38.42 4.42 -29.48
CA HIS A 628 -39.37 5.54 -29.40
C HIS A 628 -38.71 6.82 -28.88
N GLN A 629 -37.81 6.72 -27.89
CA GLN A 629 -37.10 7.85 -27.30
C GLN A 629 -36.24 8.59 -28.30
N GLN A 630 -35.62 7.88 -29.24
CA GLN A 630 -34.86 8.48 -30.34
C GLN A 630 -35.72 9.45 -31.15
N ASN A 631 -36.99 9.12 -31.44
CA ASN A 631 -37.87 9.98 -32.22
C ASN A 631 -38.38 11.20 -31.44
N ARG A 632 -38.49 11.12 -30.11
CA ARG A 632 -38.92 12.23 -29.25
C ARG A 632 -37.80 13.25 -29.01
N ARG A 633 -37.43 13.97 -30.06
CA ARG A 633 -36.24 14.83 -30.09
C ARG A 633 -36.53 16.25 -30.59
N SER A 634 -35.57 17.14 -30.43
CA SER A 634 -35.46 18.37 -31.21
C SER A 634 -34.07 18.56 -31.77
N GLU A 635 -34.04 19.12 -32.96
CA GLU A 635 -32.86 19.43 -33.78
C GLU A 635 -32.80 20.94 -34.02
N PHE A 636 -31.62 21.44 -34.40
CA PHE A 636 -31.34 22.87 -34.53
C PHE A 636 -30.84 23.16 -35.94
N ILE A 637 -31.72 23.66 -36.79
CA ILE A 637 -31.40 23.88 -38.20
C ILE A 637 -30.90 25.29 -38.42
N LEU A 638 -29.75 25.43 -39.08
CA LEU A 638 -29.20 26.73 -39.44
C LEU A 638 -30.06 27.39 -40.54
N MET A 639 -30.61 28.56 -40.25
CA MET A 639 -31.40 29.34 -41.21
C MET A 639 -30.57 30.43 -41.88
N GLN A 640 -29.70 31.09 -41.11
CA GLN A 640 -28.87 32.19 -41.59
C GLN A 640 -27.62 32.34 -40.71
N MET A 641 -26.51 32.78 -41.31
CA MET A 641 -25.23 33.04 -40.63
C MET A 641 -24.79 34.51 -40.77
#